data_AF-A0A2E5HL09-F1
#
_entry.id   AF-A0A2E5HL09-F1
#
_cell.length_a   1.000
_cell.length_b   1.000
_cell.length_c   1.000
_cell.angle_alpha   90.00
_cell.angle_beta   90.00
_cell.angle_gamma   90.00
#
_symmetry.space_group_name_H-M   'P 1'
#
loop_
_entity.id
_entity.type
_entity.pdbx_description
1 polymer ?
#
loop_
_entity_poly.entity_id
_entity_poly.type
_entity_poly.pdbx_seq_one_letter_code
_entity_poly.pdbx_strand_id
1 'polypeptide(L)'
;MNTATRPASLTASPWRLATALLIALALTACGGVQPPPTLPNVLPTDAPSDLRVPEGVDGPTVAQGDDGYLYLVGLKGAVQVGDGFVLRHGGPWQDALGERPMLGFVRATRVYQGGEKVLAMPELLLKEVDPVGALVEPWESEMPPIIGKGMVQVNQVNGDKVELSLGFYQGVQPGDRFMIFEAPGGDPKQRMGDRLAGIVSVVESGDRSATARILVQGGVTGKPIAAKQWGVFAVPGVPERPLTGTIQVSRVMGASAATQKKVAAHLKSYLGRLSGERFEVELLDQEVDPLDVRFGRLLSGQEPVESPRMLLSGRVVERGGRQRLVFNYASTGLSIAHGMIAATPEAGIDVGDPDDLEQGTLDPVFHNMIAAALAHRGQVAEALYLLEVVLHQGGWDGPARWHARDQLAMRYAQAGNIREALRMVHQDVAHGQKTDDKPAVINAVGTLMPLYEDLGMMDRSLIEAERFYTLRAELGEGVYADHAWRSWIQMLLRTGRTEDAEAEIKRFEEHCAPTIQAAQKADDSALALYGTCAMDLHYVYMTGYWNLPPDNPKRPLYFERARALADDAGDRNTSSIRVAQGIELLRSEDYDGALIAFLEAERLLKKFSPASGLMEIDALMFRLRFAQEDRQGAFEAAMNGANRAARVQDVTELASIFKMMLQLYVNVSPEDMSIATYTRNAAPTLAEALKLQFGANDLGAVAEVFYVSGAFRAMSDHNEAAVLLSKAVDYALQVVRFDIATMSQLTLAMLHRRDPTAFANHIGLAREFARLSGDPSLLQTVIRIQEGASAPPPRHDTL
;
A
#
# COMPACT_ATOMS: atom_id res chain seq x y z
N MET A 1 14.02 48.74 43.90
CA MET A 1 13.29 49.98 44.27
C MET A 1 12.74 50.60 42.99
N ASN A 2 11.41 50.59 42.86
CA ASN A 2 10.53 51.58 42.23
C ASN A 2 10.94 52.25 40.91
N THR A 3 10.25 51.91 39.81
CA THR A 3 9.22 52.74 39.10
C THR A 3 9.82 53.91 38.29
N ALA A 4 9.38 54.29 37.10
CA ALA A 4 8.41 53.81 36.13
C ALA A 4 8.52 54.76 34.90
N THR A 5 7.67 54.50 33.90
CA THR A 5 7.10 55.46 32.94
C THR A 5 7.95 56.05 31.80
N ARG A 6 7.75 55.43 30.63
CA ARG A 6 7.50 56.01 29.28
C ARG A 6 6.44 57.14 29.32
N PRO A 7 6.32 58.06 28.33
CA PRO A 7 5.81 57.70 26.98
C PRO A 7 6.20 58.57 25.75
N ALA A 8 5.91 57.98 24.56
CA ALA A 8 5.43 58.54 23.28
C ALA A 8 6.22 59.70 22.59
N SER A 9 6.31 59.86 21.27
CA SER A 9 5.57 59.31 20.12
C SER A 9 6.36 59.48 18.81
N LEU A 10 6.18 58.50 17.93
CA LEU A 10 6.14 58.49 16.46
C LEU A 10 6.54 59.77 15.67
N THR A 11 7.54 59.61 14.80
CA THR A 11 7.40 59.76 13.34
C THR A 11 8.48 58.91 12.65
N ALA A 12 8.11 58.02 11.72
CA ALA A 12 9.07 57.29 10.88
C ALA A 12 8.57 57.24 9.43
N SER A 13 9.50 57.55 8.53
CA SER A 13 9.32 57.81 7.10
C SER A 13 9.35 56.52 6.22
N PRO A 14 8.94 56.60 4.94
CA PRO A 14 8.37 55.49 4.18
C PRO A 14 9.39 54.69 3.34
N TRP A 15 10.46 54.18 3.93
CA TRP A 15 11.52 53.46 3.18
C TRP A 15 11.79 52.01 3.64
N ARG A 16 10.78 51.30 4.16
CA ARG A 16 10.88 49.87 4.51
C ARG A 16 9.63 49.04 4.20
N LEU A 17 9.03 49.26 3.02
CA LEU A 17 7.87 48.49 2.53
C LEU A 17 8.11 47.77 1.19
N ALA A 18 9.37 47.66 0.73
CA ALA A 18 9.70 47.12 -0.60
C ALA A 18 10.46 45.79 -0.59
N THR A 19 10.60 45.07 0.53
CA THR A 19 11.34 43.78 0.56
C THR A 19 10.54 42.59 1.10
N ALA A 20 9.24 42.75 1.37
CA ALA A 20 8.33 41.67 1.78
C ALA A 20 7.15 41.46 0.81
N LEU A 21 7.17 42.12 -0.36
CA LEU A 21 6.13 42.02 -1.39
C LEU A 21 6.68 41.63 -2.78
N LEU A 22 7.91 41.10 -2.86
CA LEU A 22 8.61 40.77 -4.11
C LEU A 22 9.06 39.31 -4.22
N ILE A 23 8.52 38.41 -3.38
CA ILE A 23 8.50 36.95 -3.64
C ILE A 23 7.07 36.46 -3.99
N ALA A 24 6.07 37.36 -3.95
CA ALA A 24 4.67 37.05 -4.27
C ALA A 24 4.16 37.64 -5.60
N LEU A 25 4.98 38.37 -6.39
CA LEU A 25 4.52 39.06 -7.61
C LEU A 25 5.59 39.13 -8.73
N ALA A 26 6.29 38.03 -8.99
CA ALA A 26 7.14 37.87 -10.19
C ALA A 26 6.64 36.74 -11.13
N LEU A 27 5.32 36.58 -11.23
CA LEU A 27 4.64 35.75 -12.23
C LEU A 27 3.36 36.44 -12.72
N THR A 28 3.46 37.66 -13.26
CA THR A 28 2.37 38.25 -14.05
C THR A 28 2.92 39.08 -15.19
N ALA A 29 3.32 38.41 -16.26
CA ALA A 29 3.20 38.92 -17.61
C ALA A 29 3.07 37.73 -18.58
N CYS A 30 1.82 37.50 -19.00
CA CYS A 30 1.34 36.62 -20.09
C CYS A 30 1.42 35.10 -19.87
N GLY A 31 0.36 34.59 -19.25
CA GLY A 31 0.04 33.17 -19.11
C GLY A 31 -0.70 32.96 -17.80
N GLY A 32 -1.97 33.37 -17.72
CA GLY A 32 -2.76 33.12 -16.51
C GLY A 32 -2.81 31.61 -16.25
N VAL A 33 -2.24 31.15 -15.13
CA VAL A 33 -2.40 29.76 -14.69
C VAL A 33 -3.89 29.51 -14.58
N GLN A 34 -4.41 28.61 -15.41
CA GLN A 34 -5.83 28.26 -15.35
C GLN A 34 -6.11 27.69 -13.95
N PRO A 35 -7.16 28.17 -13.27
CA PRO A 35 -7.53 27.61 -11.97
C PRO A 35 -7.77 26.10 -12.12
N PRO A 36 -7.48 25.30 -11.08
CA PRO A 36 -7.79 23.87 -11.11
C PRO A 36 -9.27 23.68 -11.47
N PRO A 37 -9.60 22.70 -12.33
CA PRO A 37 -10.98 22.49 -12.73
C PRO A 37 -11.82 22.13 -11.50
N THR A 38 -13.00 22.73 -11.37
CA THR A 38 -13.96 22.37 -10.33
C THR A 38 -14.42 20.94 -10.55
N LEU A 39 -13.97 20.03 -9.68
CA LEU A 39 -14.37 18.64 -9.74
C LEU A 39 -15.82 18.47 -9.27
N PRO A 40 -16.59 17.54 -9.88
CA PRO A 40 -17.94 17.26 -9.45
C PRO A 40 -17.96 16.70 -8.02
N ASN A 41 -19.03 16.99 -7.28
CA ASN A 41 -19.30 16.26 -6.05
C ASN A 41 -19.88 14.89 -6.42
N VAL A 42 -19.16 13.83 -6.09
CA VAL A 42 -19.54 12.44 -6.39
C VAL A 42 -19.98 11.68 -5.16
N LEU A 43 -20.04 12.35 -4.00
CA LEU A 43 -20.60 11.75 -2.82
C LEU A 43 -22.10 11.48 -3.03
N PRO A 44 -22.59 10.29 -2.68
CA PRO A 44 -23.98 9.88 -2.86
C PRO A 44 -24.97 10.96 -2.41
N THR A 45 -25.98 11.24 -3.24
CA THR A 45 -27.01 12.25 -2.92
C THR A 45 -27.94 11.79 -1.82
N ASP A 46 -28.16 10.48 -1.78
CA ASP A 46 -29.01 9.75 -0.86
C ASP A 46 -28.21 8.55 -0.34
N ALA A 47 -28.51 8.10 0.88
CA ALA A 47 -27.91 6.90 1.43
C ALA A 47 -28.57 5.64 0.84
N PRO A 48 -27.83 4.55 0.62
CA PRO A 48 -28.41 3.28 0.19
C PRO A 48 -29.57 2.82 1.11
N SER A 49 -30.62 2.29 0.48
CA SER A 49 -31.92 2.05 1.13
C SER A 49 -31.90 0.86 2.08
N ASP A 50 -31.05 -0.12 1.80
CA ASP A 50 -30.84 -1.37 2.55
C ASP A 50 -29.96 -1.22 3.80
N LEU A 51 -29.30 -0.06 3.97
CA LEU A 51 -28.51 0.22 5.16
C LEU A 51 -29.37 0.21 6.42
N ARG A 52 -29.05 -0.72 7.33
CA ARG A 52 -29.70 -0.92 8.62
C ARG A 52 -28.68 -1.38 9.65
N VAL A 53 -29.00 -1.18 10.93
CA VAL A 53 -28.25 -1.80 12.02
C VAL A 53 -28.38 -3.32 11.87
N PRO A 54 -27.27 -4.09 11.81
CA PRO A 54 -27.29 -5.54 11.75
C PRO A 54 -28.06 -6.13 12.94
N GLU A 55 -28.72 -7.26 12.68
CA GLU A 55 -29.46 -7.97 13.72
C GLU A 55 -28.52 -8.41 14.85
N GLY A 56 -28.90 -8.15 16.10
CA GLY A 56 -28.09 -8.48 17.28
C GLY A 56 -27.08 -7.42 17.72
N VAL A 57 -26.97 -6.28 17.04
CA VAL A 57 -26.14 -5.15 17.48
C VAL A 57 -27.01 -4.13 18.23
N ASP A 58 -26.67 -3.87 19.50
CA ASP A 58 -27.37 -2.88 20.34
C ASP A 58 -26.61 -1.53 20.33
N GLY A 59 -26.88 -0.71 19.31
CA GLY A 59 -26.34 0.65 19.22
C GLY A 59 -26.09 1.15 17.81
N PRO A 60 -25.64 2.42 17.67
CA PRO A 60 -25.19 2.96 16.39
C PRO A 60 -23.99 2.16 15.87
N THR A 61 -23.98 1.87 14.58
CA THR A 61 -22.95 1.01 13.97
C THR A 61 -22.52 1.49 12.59
N VAL A 62 -21.44 0.90 12.10
CA VAL A 62 -20.95 1.08 10.74
C VAL A 62 -21.56 0.04 9.80
N ALA A 63 -22.08 0.50 8.67
CA ALA A 63 -22.46 -0.30 7.51
C ALA A 63 -21.62 0.12 6.30
N GLN A 64 -21.50 -0.77 5.31
CA GLN A 64 -20.86 -0.47 4.04
C GLN A 64 -21.90 -0.48 2.93
N GLY A 65 -21.88 0.56 2.08
CA GLY A 65 -22.72 0.60 0.88
C GLY A 65 -22.12 -0.22 -0.27
N ASP A 66 -22.94 -0.54 -1.26
CA ASP A 66 -22.52 -1.14 -2.54
C ASP A 66 -21.60 -0.22 -3.36
N ASP A 67 -21.61 1.07 -3.04
CA ASP A 67 -20.69 2.10 -3.53
C ASP A 67 -19.28 2.01 -2.93
N GLY A 68 -19.09 1.24 -1.85
CA GLY A 68 -17.82 1.04 -1.13
C GLY A 68 -17.57 2.01 0.04
N TYR A 69 -18.43 3.00 0.26
CA TYR A 69 -18.29 3.94 1.38
C TYR A 69 -18.81 3.38 2.70
N LEU A 70 -18.38 4.00 3.81
CA LEU A 70 -18.87 3.70 5.14
C LEU A 70 -20.02 4.63 5.51
N TYR A 71 -21.03 4.04 6.14
CA TYR A 71 -22.21 4.71 6.64
C TYR A 71 -22.40 4.41 8.11
N LEU A 72 -22.60 5.43 8.91
CA LEU A 72 -23.01 5.30 10.30
C LEU A 72 -24.54 5.24 10.33
N VAL A 73 -25.09 4.23 10.96
CA VAL A 73 -26.53 3.96 11.02
C VAL A 73 -26.99 3.80 12.46
N GLY A 74 -28.21 4.27 12.76
CA GLY A 74 -28.79 4.16 14.11
C GLY A 74 -28.27 5.20 15.11
N LEU A 75 -27.62 6.27 14.64
CA LEU A 75 -27.20 7.39 15.47
C LEU A 75 -28.42 8.09 16.09
N LYS A 76 -28.28 8.50 17.35
CA LYS A 76 -29.28 9.29 18.09
C LYS A 76 -28.72 10.69 18.31
N GLY A 77 -29.42 11.72 17.84
CA GLY A 77 -29.02 13.12 18.02
C GLY A 77 -28.69 13.83 16.71
N ALA A 78 -28.41 15.13 16.80
CA ALA A 78 -28.06 15.95 15.65
C ALA A 78 -26.58 15.76 15.30
N VAL A 79 -26.31 15.21 14.12
CA VAL A 79 -24.95 15.05 13.56
C VAL A 79 -24.70 16.15 12.55
N GLN A 80 -23.50 16.71 12.56
CA GLN A 80 -23.03 17.71 11.61
C GLN A 80 -21.87 17.16 10.77
N VAL A 81 -21.64 17.80 9.62
CA VAL A 81 -20.47 17.51 8.80
C VAL A 81 -19.21 17.97 9.53
N GLY A 82 -18.20 17.10 9.58
CA GLY A 82 -16.95 17.32 10.30
C GLY A 82 -16.89 16.65 11.67
N ASP A 83 -18.05 16.24 12.23
CA ASP A 83 -18.12 15.53 13.50
C ASP A 83 -17.27 14.24 13.44
N GLY A 84 -16.46 14.04 14.48
CA GLY A 84 -15.57 12.88 14.62
C GLY A 84 -16.24 11.74 15.38
N PHE A 85 -15.96 10.51 14.96
CA PHE A 85 -16.45 9.31 15.61
C PHE A 85 -15.34 8.28 15.76
N VAL A 86 -15.25 7.67 16.93
CA VAL A 86 -14.42 6.49 17.17
C VAL A 86 -15.23 5.26 16.83
N LEU A 87 -14.59 4.32 16.14
CA LEU A 87 -15.13 2.99 15.87
C LEU A 87 -14.64 2.04 16.94
N ARG A 88 -15.52 1.22 17.51
CA ARG A 88 -15.17 0.20 18.50
C ARG A 88 -15.66 -1.19 18.10
N HIS A 89 -15.05 -2.21 18.69
CA HIS A 89 -15.50 -3.59 18.48
C HIS A 89 -17.00 -3.75 18.79
N GLY A 90 -17.77 -4.18 17.80
CA GLY A 90 -19.23 -4.30 17.89
C GLY A 90 -19.77 -5.69 18.23
N GLY A 91 -18.90 -6.70 18.29
CA GLY A 91 -19.29 -8.04 18.74
C GLY A 91 -19.62 -8.09 20.24
N PRO A 92 -19.97 -9.29 20.76
CA PRO A 92 -20.18 -9.49 22.19
C PRO A 92 -18.97 -9.00 23.00
N TRP A 93 -19.20 -8.38 24.16
CA TRP A 93 -18.13 -7.91 25.03
C TRP A 93 -18.57 -7.98 26.48
N GLN A 94 -17.67 -8.38 27.36
CA GLN A 94 -17.92 -8.42 28.80
C GLN A 94 -17.21 -7.26 29.49
N ASP A 95 -17.89 -6.60 30.43
CA ASP A 95 -17.33 -5.48 31.20
C ASP A 95 -16.05 -5.86 31.95
N ALA A 96 -15.90 -7.12 32.33
CA ALA A 96 -14.70 -7.65 32.99
C ALA A 96 -13.43 -7.58 32.12
N LEU A 97 -13.57 -7.44 30.80
CA LEU A 97 -12.45 -7.27 29.86
C LEU A 97 -12.01 -5.82 29.72
N GLY A 98 -12.69 -4.87 30.38
CA GLY A 98 -12.41 -3.45 30.30
C GLY A 98 -13.10 -2.77 29.13
N GLU A 99 -12.53 -1.65 28.66
CA GLU A 99 -13.09 -0.90 27.55
C GLU A 99 -13.01 -1.67 26.23
N ARG A 100 -14.05 -1.51 25.39
CA ARG A 100 -14.06 -2.07 24.04
C ARG A 100 -12.90 -1.49 23.21
N PRO A 101 -12.15 -2.32 22.47
CA PRO A 101 -11.05 -1.86 21.62
C PRO A 101 -11.51 -0.85 20.58
N MET A 102 -10.69 0.18 20.34
CA MET A 102 -10.89 1.13 19.25
C MET A 102 -10.31 0.57 17.96
N LEU A 103 -11.12 0.56 16.90
CA LEU A 103 -10.80 -0.01 15.59
C LEU A 103 -10.37 1.05 14.58
N GLY A 104 -10.76 2.30 14.80
CA GLY A 104 -10.48 3.38 13.87
C GLY A 104 -11.19 4.66 14.25
N PHE A 105 -10.98 5.68 13.41
CA PHE A 105 -11.55 6.99 13.55
C PHE A 105 -12.04 7.50 12.19
N VAL A 106 -13.29 7.97 12.17
CA VAL A 106 -13.98 8.45 10.98
C VAL A 106 -14.53 9.85 11.21
N ARG A 107 -14.78 10.58 10.12
CA ARG A 107 -15.49 11.86 10.16
C ARG A 107 -16.73 11.86 9.30
N ALA A 108 -17.81 12.42 9.84
CA ALA A 108 -19.03 12.68 9.09
C ALA A 108 -18.74 13.60 7.91
N THR A 109 -19.02 13.11 6.71
CA THR A 109 -18.83 13.87 5.46
C THR A 109 -20.16 14.23 4.84
N ARG A 110 -21.23 13.45 5.09
CA ARG A 110 -22.59 13.82 4.67
C ARG A 110 -23.63 13.24 5.61
N VAL A 111 -24.67 14.02 5.91
CA VAL A 111 -25.76 13.63 6.81
C VAL A 111 -27.04 13.50 5.99
N TYR A 112 -27.72 12.37 6.12
CA TYR A 112 -28.96 12.06 5.42
C TYR A 112 -30.11 11.88 6.43
N GLN A 113 -31.34 12.10 5.95
CA GLN A 113 -32.57 11.79 6.70
C GLN A 113 -32.57 12.37 8.13
N GLY A 114 -32.08 13.60 8.30
CA GLY A 114 -32.05 14.28 9.60
C GLY A 114 -31.05 13.73 10.62
N GLY A 115 -30.09 12.87 10.22
CA GLY A 115 -29.08 12.29 11.10
C GLY A 115 -29.12 10.78 11.23
N GLU A 116 -30.16 10.12 10.71
CA GLU A 116 -30.36 8.67 10.84
C GLU A 116 -29.29 7.84 10.11
N LYS A 117 -28.79 8.38 8.99
CA LYS A 117 -27.71 7.80 8.19
C LYS A 117 -26.66 8.88 7.92
N VAL A 118 -25.40 8.55 8.13
CA VAL A 118 -24.28 9.49 7.94
C VAL A 118 -23.20 8.81 7.11
N LEU A 119 -22.87 9.35 5.94
CA LEU A 119 -21.66 8.92 5.22
C LEU A 119 -20.45 9.46 5.96
N ALA A 120 -19.54 8.57 6.29
CA ALA A 120 -18.33 8.89 7.03
C ALA A 120 -17.08 8.42 6.28
N MET A 121 -16.04 9.25 6.33
CA MET A 121 -14.75 8.95 5.72
C MET A 121 -13.76 8.58 6.82
N PRO A 122 -13.03 7.45 6.69
CA PRO A 122 -11.99 7.12 7.64
C PRO A 122 -10.81 8.10 7.50
N GLU A 123 -10.33 8.60 8.64
CA GLU A 123 -8.98 9.18 8.71
C GLU A 123 -7.97 8.16 9.21
N LEU A 124 -8.43 7.16 9.96
CA LEU A 124 -7.62 6.04 10.40
C LEU A 124 -8.49 4.78 10.51
N LEU A 125 -8.01 3.67 9.97
CA LEU A 125 -8.48 2.33 10.31
C LEU A 125 -7.26 1.52 10.73
N LEU A 126 -7.41 0.69 11.76
CA LEU A 126 -6.37 -0.27 12.09
C LEU A 126 -6.24 -1.31 10.97
N LYS A 127 -5.01 -1.70 10.70
CA LYS A 127 -4.69 -2.70 9.68
C LYS A 127 -5.37 -4.04 10.04
N GLU A 128 -5.85 -4.76 9.02
CA GLU A 128 -6.52 -6.08 9.16
C GLU A 128 -7.83 -6.05 9.97
N VAL A 129 -8.42 -4.88 10.22
CA VAL A 129 -9.72 -4.76 10.90
C VAL A 129 -10.82 -4.42 9.88
N ASP A 130 -11.89 -5.22 9.89
CA ASP A 130 -13.13 -4.88 9.19
C ASP A 130 -13.93 -3.88 10.04
N PRO A 131 -14.17 -2.64 9.56
CA PRO A 131 -14.98 -1.67 10.29
C PRO A 131 -16.48 -1.99 10.25
N VAL A 132 -16.96 -2.88 9.38
CA VAL A 132 -18.40 -3.20 9.26
C VAL A 132 -18.90 -3.86 10.55
N GLY A 133 -20.02 -3.37 11.06
CA GLY A 133 -20.58 -3.81 12.34
C GLY A 133 -19.88 -3.23 13.57
N ALA A 134 -18.85 -2.39 13.42
CA ALA A 134 -18.24 -1.68 14.54
C ALA A 134 -19.26 -0.75 15.21
N LEU A 135 -19.21 -0.65 16.55
CA LEU A 135 -19.99 0.34 17.30
C LEU A 135 -19.42 1.74 17.08
N VAL A 136 -20.29 2.74 17.07
CA VAL A 136 -19.94 4.12 16.76
C VAL A 136 -20.16 5.00 17.98
N GLU A 137 -19.11 5.72 18.38
CA GLU A 137 -19.14 6.66 19.51
C GLU A 137 -18.71 8.07 19.05
N PRO A 138 -19.47 9.13 19.38
CA PRO A 138 -19.04 10.50 19.12
C PRO A 138 -17.71 10.83 19.83
N TRP A 139 -16.87 11.64 19.17
CA TRP A 139 -15.58 12.09 19.71
C TRP A 139 -15.51 13.62 19.80
N GLU A 140 -15.57 14.14 21.02
CA GLU A 140 -15.60 15.59 21.31
C GLU A 140 -14.29 16.13 21.90
N SER A 141 -13.23 15.33 21.95
CA SER A 141 -11.95 15.72 22.56
C SER A 141 -11.07 16.57 21.64
N GLU A 142 -10.35 17.54 22.21
CA GLU A 142 -9.28 18.27 21.51
C GLU A 142 -8.05 17.40 21.22
N MET A 143 -7.87 16.32 21.97
CA MET A 143 -6.82 15.33 21.73
C MET A 143 -7.28 14.29 20.71
N PRO A 144 -6.39 13.85 19.79
CA PRO A 144 -6.72 12.73 18.91
C PRO A 144 -6.97 11.45 19.74
N PRO A 145 -7.86 10.56 19.27
CA PRO A 145 -8.09 9.28 19.93
C PRO A 145 -6.82 8.42 19.88
N ILE A 146 -6.54 7.69 20.97
CA ILE A 146 -5.32 6.89 21.11
C ILE A 146 -5.52 5.52 20.44
N ILE A 147 -5.38 5.46 19.12
CA ILE A 147 -5.51 4.26 18.28
C ILE A 147 -4.16 3.91 17.59
N GLY A 148 -3.57 2.76 17.90
CA GLY A 148 -2.35 2.26 17.21
C GLY A 148 -1.12 3.13 17.44
N LYS A 149 -0.35 3.47 16.40
CA LYS A 149 0.46 4.71 16.36
C LYS A 149 -0.12 5.72 15.35
N GLY A 150 -1.41 5.55 15.04
CA GLY A 150 -2.03 6.06 13.83
C GLY A 150 -2.32 7.55 13.85
N MET A 151 -2.45 8.18 15.02
CA MET A 151 -2.71 9.62 15.13
C MET A 151 -1.74 10.28 16.10
N VAL A 152 -1.41 11.55 15.86
CA VAL A 152 -0.56 12.36 16.75
C VAL A 152 -1.08 13.79 16.77
N GLN A 153 -0.66 14.58 17.74
CA GLN A 153 -0.90 16.03 17.75
C GLN A 153 0.41 16.79 17.72
N VAL A 154 0.46 17.87 16.93
CA VAL A 154 1.60 18.80 16.97
C VAL A 154 1.54 19.62 18.25
N ASN A 155 2.53 19.44 19.13
CA ASN A 155 2.66 20.20 20.37
C ASN A 155 3.35 21.55 20.13
N GLN A 156 4.53 21.51 19.50
CA GLN A 156 5.36 22.69 19.24
C GLN A 156 6.10 22.58 17.91
N VAL A 157 6.38 23.73 17.28
CA VAL A 157 7.19 23.84 16.05
C VAL A 157 8.35 24.79 16.31
N ASN A 158 9.58 24.33 16.05
CA ASN A 158 10.83 25.06 16.28
C ASN A 158 11.73 24.95 15.04
N GLY A 159 11.61 25.90 14.11
CA GLY A 159 12.35 25.85 12.84
C GLY A 159 11.88 24.69 11.97
N ASP A 160 12.78 23.77 11.62
CA ASP A 160 12.48 22.55 10.87
C ASP A 160 12.11 21.36 11.76
N LYS A 161 12.04 21.55 13.09
CA LYS A 161 11.69 20.51 14.06
C LYS A 161 10.26 20.68 14.57
N VAL A 162 9.58 19.56 14.76
CA VAL A 162 8.22 19.45 15.27
C VAL A 162 8.20 18.50 16.45
N GLU A 163 7.62 18.91 17.56
CA GLU A 163 7.34 18.02 18.69
C GLU A 163 5.93 17.45 18.52
N LEU A 164 5.84 16.12 18.49
CA LEU A 164 4.60 15.37 18.39
C LEU A 164 4.22 14.81 19.75
N SER A 165 2.99 15.05 20.18
CA SER A 165 2.38 14.35 21.31
C SER A 165 1.87 12.99 20.85
N LEU A 166 2.36 11.94 21.51
CA LEU A 166 2.04 10.55 21.23
C LEU A 166 1.06 9.96 22.26
N GLY A 167 0.52 10.71 23.21
CA GLY A 167 -0.30 10.11 24.28
C GLY A 167 0.46 9.01 25.05
N PHE A 168 0.01 7.75 24.93
CA PHE A 168 0.69 6.55 25.47
C PHE A 168 1.10 5.56 24.36
N TYR A 169 1.34 6.06 23.14
CA TYR A 169 1.56 5.20 21.98
C TYR A 169 2.87 4.43 22.03
N GLN A 170 2.76 3.12 21.80
CA GLN A 170 3.89 2.21 21.66
C GLN A 170 4.15 2.00 20.15
N GLY A 171 5.42 2.06 19.74
CA GLY A 171 5.84 1.64 18.40
C GLY A 171 6.12 2.76 17.39
N VAL A 172 6.02 4.04 17.77
CA VAL A 172 6.56 5.14 16.94
C VAL A 172 8.08 5.04 16.89
N GLN A 173 8.64 5.07 15.69
CA GLN A 173 10.07 4.83 15.45
C GLN A 173 10.70 5.93 14.57
N PRO A 174 12.01 6.16 14.71
CA PRO A 174 12.75 6.97 13.75
C PRO A 174 12.51 6.51 12.32
N GLY A 175 12.23 7.45 11.43
CA GLY A 175 11.89 7.20 10.02
C GLY A 175 10.39 7.24 9.73
N ASP A 176 9.52 6.98 10.72
CA ASP A 176 8.06 7.04 10.56
C ASP A 176 7.61 8.38 9.98
N ARG A 177 6.64 8.34 9.05
CA ARG A 177 6.12 9.53 8.36
C ARG A 177 4.70 9.82 8.82
N PHE A 178 4.44 11.07 9.20
CA PHE A 178 3.11 11.56 9.53
C PHE A 178 2.71 12.69 8.60
N MET A 179 1.51 12.58 8.01
CA MET A 179 0.86 13.69 7.31
C MET A 179 0.16 14.58 8.32
N ILE A 180 0.43 15.88 8.28
CA ILE A 180 -0.15 16.86 9.20
C ILE A 180 -1.26 17.63 8.50
N PHE A 181 -2.41 17.76 9.17
CA PHE A 181 -3.63 18.34 8.62
C PHE A 181 -4.11 19.57 9.40
N GLU A 182 -4.69 20.52 8.66
CA GLU A 182 -5.56 21.54 9.22
C GLU A 182 -6.85 20.92 9.78
N ALA A 183 -7.47 21.66 10.71
CA ALA A 183 -8.79 21.33 11.23
C ALA A 183 -9.83 21.26 10.09
N PRO A 184 -10.83 20.36 10.18
CA PRO A 184 -11.91 20.29 9.19
C PRO A 184 -12.73 21.59 9.18
N GLY A 185 -13.05 22.07 7.99
CA GLY A 185 -13.78 23.34 7.77
C GLY A 185 -15.30 23.21 7.76
N GLY A 186 -15.86 22.03 8.04
CA GLY A 186 -17.30 21.77 8.01
C GLY A 186 -17.93 21.66 6.60
N ASP A 187 -17.12 21.64 5.54
CA ASP A 187 -17.58 21.46 4.16
C ASP A 187 -17.61 19.97 3.79
N PRO A 188 -18.77 19.39 3.41
CA PRO A 188 -18.88 17.98 3.01
C PRO A 188 -18.03 17.64 1.78
N LYS A 189 -17.64 18.65 1.00
CA LYS A 189 -16.78 18.48 -0.18
C LYS A 189 -15.30 18.54 0.16
N GLN A 190 -14.91 18.88 1.38
CA GLN A 190 -13.49 18.93 1.74
C GLN A 190 -12.92 17.51 1.82
N ARG A 191 -11.83 17.25 1.10
CA ARG A 191 -11.04 16.00 1.19
C ARG A 191 -10.07 16.02 2.35
N MET A 192 -9.46 14.86 2.63
CA MET A 192 -8.29 14.78 3.50
C MET A 192 -7.14 15.62 2.93
N GLY A 193 -6.82 15.45 1.63
CA GLY A 193 -5.75 16.19 0.95
C GLY A 193 -5.93 17.71 0.93
N ASP A 194 -7.17 18.20 0.86
CA ASP A 194 -7.47 19.64 0.86
C ASP A 194 -7.11 20.33 2.19
N ARG A 195 -6.79 19.55 3.24
CA ARG A 195 -6.35 20.01 4.56
C ARG A 195 -4.86 19.77 4.82
N LEU A 196 -4.14 19.15 3.89
CA LEU A 196 -2.75 18.76 4.09
C LEU A 196 -1.86 20.00 4.26
N ALA A 197 -1.26 20.13 5.44
CA ALA A 197 -0.34 21.22 5.79
C ALA A 197 1.12 20.85 5.51
N GLY A 198 1.49 19.58 5.68
CA GLY A 198 2.86 19.10 5.45
C GLY A 198 3.08 17.65 5.87
N ILE A 199 4.32 17.20 5.76
CA ILE A 199 4.75 15.88 6.21
C ILE A 199 5.96 16.04 7.12
N VAL A 200 5.95 15.28 8.21
CA VAL A 200 7.08 15.18 9.14
C VAL A 200 7.61 13.75 9.18
N SER A 201 8.92 13.62 9.44
CA SER A 201 9.57 12.34 9.70
C SER A 201 10.10 12.30 11.12
N VAL A 202 9.76 11.26 11.88
CA VAL A 202 10.26 11.05 13.23
C VAL A 202 11.78 10.87 13.20
N VAL A 203 12.48 11.61 14.06
CA VAL A 203 13.93 11.52 14.24
C VAL A 203 14.25 10.79 15.54
N GLU A 204 13.47 11.07 16.58
CA GLU A 204 13.62 10.48 17.91
C GLU A 204 12.22 10.27 18.51
N SER A 205 12.00 9.14 19.17
CA SER A 205 10.77 8.84 19.88
C SER A 205 11.05 8.55 21.35
N GLY A 206 10.14 8.99 22.22
CA GLY A 206 10.07 8.61 23.63
C GLY A 206 8.67 8.10 23.96
N ASP A 207 8.41 7.87 25.25
CA ASP A 207 7.19 7.17 25.69
C ASP A 207 5.87 7.91 25.39
N ARG A 208 5.91 9.25 25.33
CA ARG A 208 4.70 10.10 25.19
C ARG A 208 4.88 11.24 24.20
N SER A 209 6.07 11.39 23.64
CA SER A 209 6.39 12.41 22.66
C SER A 209 7.42 11.91 21.66
N ALA A 210 7.43 12.51 20.48
CA ALA A 210 8.48 12.32 19.48
C ALA A 210 8.95 13.66 18.94
N THR A 211 10.23 13.72 18.59
CA THR A 211 10.77 14.81 17.79
C THR A 211 10.81 14.38 16.33
N ALA A 212 10.18 15.16 15.48
CA ALA A 212 10.15 14.96 14.04
C ALA A 212 10.78 16.14 13.31
N ARG A 213 11.25 15.90 12.09
CA ARG A 213 11.74 16.91 11.15
C ARG A 213 10.70 17.15 10.06
N ILE A 214 10.45 18.41 9.73
CA ILE A 214 9.64 18.80 8.57
C ILE A 214 10.36 18.36 7.30
N LEU A 215 9.68 17.57 6.48
CA LEU A 215 10.17 17.19 5.15
C LEU A 215 9.69 18.19 4.12
N VAL A 216 8.40 18.50 4.20
CA VAL A 216 7.65 19.39 3.31
C VAL A 216 6.56 20.08 4.12
N GLN A 217 6.29 21.35 3.80
CA GLN A 217 5.29 22.17 4.50
C GLN A 217 4.69 23.23 3.57
N GLY A 218 3.57 23.80 4.00
CA GLY A 218 2.83 24.78 3.23
C GLY A 218 2.01 24.14 2.12
N GLY A 219 1.54 22.90 2.35
CA GLY A 219 0.94 21.97 1.38
C GLY A 219 -0.18 22.53 0.51
N VAL A 220 -1.36 21.92 0.55
CA VAL A 220 -2.49 22.40 -0.26
C VAL A 220 -3.01 23.73 0.28
N THR A 221 -2.94 23.91 1.59
CA THR A 221 -3.53 25.06 2.30
C THR A 221 -2.66 26.32 2.25
N GLY A 222 -1.39 26.19 1.81
CA GLY A 222 -0.38 27.25 1.91
C GLY A 222 0.01 27.61 3.35
N LYS A 223 -0.59 26.97 4.37
CA LYS A 223 -0.30 27.25 5.78
C LYS A 223 0.84 26.36 6.28
N PRO A 224 1.75 26.89 7.11
CA PRO A 224 2.82 26.10 7.69
C PRO A 224 2.27 25.12 8.74
N ILE A 225 3.08 24.12 9.09
CA ILE A 225 2.80 23.26 10.23
C ILE A 225 2.81 24.11 11.51
N ALA A 226 1.82 23.92 12.38
CA ALA A 226 1.57 24.69 13.58
C ALA A 226 1.04 23.81 14.72
N ALA A 227 1.14 24.32 15.96
CA ALA A 227 0.61 23.65 17.15
C ALA A 227 -0.89 23.36 17.05
N LYS A 228 -1.34 22.30 17.72
CA LYS A 228 -2.71 21.75 17.74
C LYS A 228 -3.20 21.10 16.45
N GLN A 229 -2.43 21.14 15.35
CA GLN A 229 -2.74 20.34 14.16
C GLN A 229 -2.63 18.85 14.47
N TRP A 230 -3.41 18.06 13.74
CA TRP A 230 -3.44 16.60 13.87
C TRP A 230 -2.55 15.97 12.81
N GLY A 231 -1.82 14.93 13.20
CA GLY A 231 -1.05 14.09 12.30
C GLY A 231 -1.68 12.71 12.18
N VAL A 232 -1.65 12.15 10.98
CA VAL A 232 -2.02 10.74 10.72
C VAL A 232 -0.79 10.01 10.21
N PHE A 233 -0.54 8.81 10.73
CA PHE A 233 0.53 7.94 10.27
C PHE A 233 0.31 7.62 8.79
N ALA A 234 1.33 7.87 7.97
CA ALA A 234 1.25 7.68 6.53
C ALA A 234 1.88 6.34 6.13
N VAL A 235 3.17 6.17 6.43
CA VAL A 235 3.95 4.98 6.08
C VAL A 235 5.12 4.82 7.05
N PRO A 236 5.60 3.58 7.27
CA PRO A 236 6.91 3.37 7.86
C PRO A 236 8.00 3.96 6.95
N GLY A 237 9.12 4.35 7.53
CA GLY A 237 10.28 4.79 6.78
C GLY A 237 11.58 4.43 7.48
N VAL A 238 12.67 4.55 6.75
CA VAL A 238 14.02 4.43 7.30
C VAL A 238 14.51 5.78 7.85
N PRO A 239 15.24 5.82 8.98
CA PRO A 239 15.92 7.03 9.44
C PRO A 239 17.11 7.40 8.54
N GLU A 240 17.68 6.42 7.82
CA GLU A 240 18.68 6.64 6.80
C GLU A 240 18.13 7.50 5.65
N ARG A 241 19.05 8.09 4.88
CA ARG A 241 18.65 8.80 3.66
C ARG A 241 18.16 7.79 2.62
N PRO A 242 17.12 8.13 1.83
CA PRO A 242 16.66 7.28 0.74
C PRO A 242 17.77 6.99 -0.27
N LEU A 243 17.70 5.83 -0.94
CA LEU A 243 18.59 5.47 -2.04
C LEU A 243 18.66 6.59 -3.09
N THR A 244 19.84 6.82 -3.66
CA THR A 244 20.01 7.78 -4.76
C THR A 244 19.38 7.18 -6.03
N GLY A 245 18.51 7.95 -6.68
CA GLY A 245 17.89 7.53 -7.94
C GLY A 245 18.60 8.14 -9.15
N THR A 246 18.58 7.45 -10.28
CA THR A 246 19.09 7.98 -11.56
C THR A 246 17.93 8.23 -12.51
N ILE A 247 17.94 9.37 -13.20
CA ILE A 247 16.99 9.68 -14.27
C ILE A 247 17.78 9.81 -15.56
N GLN A 248 17.54 8.88 -16.47
CA GLN A 248 18.15 8.85 -17.79
C GLN A 248 17.26 9.58 -18.78
N VAL A 249 17.81 10.58 -19.47
CA VAL A 249 17.12 11.31 -20.53
C VAL A 249 17.63 10.79 -21.87
N SER A 250 16.79 10.12 -22.64
CA SER A 250 17.15 9.59 -23.97
C SER A 250 17.26 10.71 -25.01
N ARG A 251 17.85 10.41 -26.18
CA ARG A 251 17.71 11.29 -27.34
C ARG A 251 16.23 11.44 -27.68
N VAL A 252 15.84 12.66 -28.01
CA VAL A 252 14.46 12.99 -28.39
C VAL A 252 14.28 12.67 -29.87
N MET A 253 13.43 11.70 -30.18
CA MET A 253 13.20 11.26 -31.55
C MET A 253 12.58 12.38 -32.39
N GLY A 254 13.15 12.61 -33.57
CA GLY A 254 12.71 13.70 -34.46
C GLY A 254 13.13 15.10 -34.00
N ALA A 255 14.03 15.22 -33.01
CA ALA A 255 14.59 16.49 -32.56
C ALA A 255 16.13 16.47 -32.53
N SER A 256 16.74 17.64 -32.32
CA SER A 256 18.19 17.78 -32.25
C SER A 256 18.77 17.29 -30.91
N ALA A 257 20.06 16.96 -30.87
CA ALA A 257 20.77 16.67 -29.62
C ALA A 257 20.77 17.85 -28.62
N ALA A 258 20.56 19.09 -29.09
CA ALA A 258 20.41 20.25 -28.21
C ALA A 258 19.11 20.19 -27.40
N THR A 259 18.04 19.62 -27.98
CA THR A 259 16.74 19.43 -27.31
C THR A 259 16.89 18.52 -26.09
N GLN A 260 17.56 17.37 -26.23
CA GLN A 260 17.87 16.46 -25.11
C GLN A 260 18.61 17.19 -23.98
N LYS A 261 19.67 17.94 -24.31
CA LYS A 261 20.46 18.70 -23.33
C LYS A 261 19.62 19.76 -22.61
N LYS A 262 18.72 20.44 -23.34
CA LYS A 262 17.81 21.43 -22.79
C LYS A 262 16.82 20.80 -21.81
N VAL A 263 16.19 19.68 -22.18
CA VAL A 263 15.30 18.89 -21.31
C VAL A 263 16.02 18.47 -20.03
N ALA A 264 17.24 17.91 -20.15
CA ALA A 264 18.04 17.50 -18.99
C ALA A 264 18.44 18.69 -18.09
N ALA A 265 18.72 19.86 -18.67
CA ALA A 265 19.01 21.08 -17.89
C ALA A 265 17.77 21.56 -17.11
N HIS A 266 16.58 21.56 -17.74
CA HIS A 266 15.33 21.89 -17.07
C HIS A 266 14.97 20.87 -15.99
N LEU A 267 15.24 19.58 -16.21
CA LEU A 267 15.06 18.55 -15.18
C LEU A 267 15.98 18.78 -13.98
N LYS A 268 17.25 19.11 -14.21
CA LYS A 268 18.19 19.47 -13.12
C LYS A 268 17.72 20.69 -12.34
N SER A 269 17.23 21.72 -13.04
CA SER A 269 16.63 22.91 -12.42
C SER A 269 15.39 22.55 -11.59
N TYR A 270 14.51 21.71 -12.14
CA TYR A 270 13.34 21.18 -11.46
C TYR A 270 13.70 20.47 -10.16
N LEU A 271 14.63 19.51 -10.22
CA LEU A 271 15.13 18.76 -9.07
C LEU A 271 15.78 19.67 -8.01
N GLY A 272 16.51 20.71 -8.44
CA GLY A 272 17.08 21.70 -7.53
C GLY A 272 16.06 22.45 -6.69
N ARG A 273 14.81 22.58 -7.17
CA ARG A 273 13.70 23.20 -6.43
C ARG A 273 13.06 22.27 -5.39
N LEU A 274 13.19 20.94 -5.55
CA LEU A 274 12.52 19.95 -4.69
C LEU A 274 13.26 19.66 -3.36
N SER A 275 14.34 20.38 -3.04
CA SER A 275 15.11 20.34 -1.78
C SER A 275 15.20 18.98 -1.06
N GLY A 276 16.35 18.30 -1.15
CA GLY A 276 16.68 17.14 -0.29
C GLY A 276 16.62 15.77 -0.98
N GLU A 277 16.02 15.69 -2.17
CA GLU A 277 16.01 14.48 -2.98
C GLU A 277 17.28 14.32 -3.81
N ARG A 278 17.91 13.15 -3.74
CA ARG A 278 19.11 12.84 -4.53
C ARG A 278 18.71 12.08 -5.79
N PHE A 279 18.50 12.84 -6.84
CA PHE A 279 18.42 12.33 -8.20
C PHE A 279 19.63 12.77 -9.00
N GLU A 280 20.26 11.81 -9.67
CA GLU A 280 21.25 12.08 -10.70
C GLU A 280 20.57 12.11 -12.07
N VAL A 281 21.01 13.01 -12.95
CA VAL A 281 20.47 13.12 -14.31
C VAL A 281 21.56 12.76 -15.31
N GLU A 282 21.33 11.68 -16.04
CA GLU A 282 22.21 11.13 -17.05
C GLU A 282 21.64 11.33 -18.45
N LEU A 283 22.53 11.52 -19.43
CA LEU A 283 22.16 11.53 -20.84
C LEU A 283 22.40 10.14 -21.41
N LEU A 284 21.35 9.56 -22.01
CA LEU A 284 21.44 8.30 -22.72
C LEU A 284 21.60 8.59 -24.22
N ASP A 285 22.69 8.10 -24.83
CA ASP A 285 22.98 8.31 -26.26
C ASP A 285 22.23 7.31 -27.16
N GLN A 286 20.94 7.14 -26.90
CA GLN A 286 20.04 6.26 -27.63
C GLN A 286 18.70 6.94 -27.83
N GLU A 287 18.08 6.72 -28.99
CA GLU A 287 16.67 7.04 -29.22
C GLU A 287 15.81 5.88 -28.73
N VAL A 288 14.82 6.20 -27.90
CA VAL A 288 13.85 5.24 -27.37
C VAL A 288 12.48 5.86 -27.60
N ASP A 289 11.60 5.14 -28.29
CA ASP A 289 10.28 5.67 -28.64
C ASP A 289 9.35 5.65 -27.43
N PRO A 290 8.91 6.82 -26.91
CA PRO A 290 8.03 6.90 -25.75
C PRO A 290 6.59 6.40 -26.02
N LEU A 291 6.23 6.21 -27.30
CA LEU A 291 4.91 5.73 -27.72
C LEU A 291 4.93 4.25 -28.14
N ASP A 292 6.09 3.60 -28.09
CA ASP A 292 6.16 2.17 -28.31
C ASP A 292 5.43 1.47 -27.16
N VAL A 293 4.55 0.51 -27.49
CA VAL A 293 3.82 -0.30 -26.50
C VAL A 293 4.75 -1.07 -25.54
N ARG A 294 6.04 -1.16 -25.89
CA ARG A 294 7.12 -1.82 -25.16
C ARG A 294 7.97 -0.84 -24.35
N PHE A 295 7.61 0.44 -24.33
CA PHE A 295 8.38 1.48 -23.67
C PHE A 295 8.72 1.11 -22.21
N GLY A 296 9.95 1.38 -21.79
CA GLY A 296 10.54 0.90 -20.54
C GLY A 296 11.03 -0.56 -20.55
N ARG A 297 10.32 -1.48 -21.21
CA ARG A 297 10.76 -2.87 -21.37
C ARG A 297 11.91 -3.01 -22.35
N LEU A 298 11.98 -2.14 -23.36
CA LEU A 298 13.07 -2.11 -24.35
C LEU A 298 14.47 -2.00 -23.73
N LEU A 299 14.58 -1.39 -22.55
CA LEU A 299 15.84 -1.25 -21.81
C LEU A 299 15.93 -2.19 -20.59
N SER A 300 14.84 -2.88 -20.26
CA SER A 300 14.81 -3.80 -19.12
C SER A 300 15.63 -5.06 -19.43
N GLY A 301 16.56 -5.42 -18.55
CA GLY A 301 17.41 -6.61 -18.72
C GLY A 301 18.64 -6.44 -19.62
N GLN A 302 18.90 -5.24 -20.16
CA GLN A 302 20.17 -4.96 -20.86
C GLN A 302 21.35 -4.97 -19.89
N GLU A 303 21.17 -4.37 -18.71
CA GLU A 303 22.08 -4.48 -17.57
C GLU A 303 21.26 -4.57 -16.28
N PRO A 304 21.57 -5.52 -15.37
CA PRO A 304 20.94 -5.59 -14.07
C PRO A 304 21.34 -4.37 -13.23
N VAL A 305 20.36 -3.60 -12.72
CA VAL A 305 20.62 -2.38 -11.94
C VAL A 305 20.02 -2.46 -10.55
N GLU A 306 20.89 -2.44 -9.54
CA GLU A 306 20.52 -2.51 -8.12
C GLU A 306 20.22 -1.12 -7.50
N SER A 307 19.99 -0.10 -8.34
CA SER A 307 19.60 1.25 -7.91
C SER A 307 18.30 1.70 -8.59
N PRO A 308 17.51 2.58 -7.95
CA PRO A 308 16.33 3.15 -8.56
C PRO A 308 16.70 3.92 -9.83
N ARG A 309 16.06 3.58 -10.96
CA ARG A 309 16.36 4.21 -12.24
C ARG A 309 15.11 4.45 -13.07
N MET A 310 14.95 5.67 -13.54
CA MET A 310 13.88 6.10 -14.42
C MET A 310 14.45 6.45 -15.80
N LEU A 311 13.71 6.11 -16.85
CA LEU A 311 13.93 6.60 -18.20
C LEU A 311 12.90 7.67 -18.51
N LEU A 312 13.34 8.79 -19.08
CA LEU A 312 12.53 9.82 -19.71
C LEU A 312 12.86 9.87 -21.21
N SER A 313 11.85 9.66 -22.04
CA SER A 313 12.01 9.68 -23.49
C SER A 313 10.99 10.60 -24.15
N GLY A 314 11.43 11.27 -25.21
CA GLY A 314 10.61 12.23 -25.94
C GLY A 314 10.59 11.94 -27.43
N ARG A 315 9.50 12.31 -28.10
CA ARG A 315 9.36 12.22 -29.55
C ARG A 315 8.58 13.41 -30.09
N VAL A 316 8.99 13.89 -31.25
CA VAL A 316 8.21 14.85 -32.04
C VAL A 316 7.18 14.08 -32.88
N VAL A 317 5.91 14.45 -32.74
CA VAL A 317 4.77 13.87 -33.45
C VAL A 317 3.93 14.95 -34.10
N GLU A 318 3.28 14.63 -35.21
CA GLU A 318 2.33 15.54 -35.84
C GLU A 318 0.92 15.33 -35.26
N ARG A 319 0.31 16.39 -34.71
CA ARG A 319 -1.09 16.38 -34.22
C ARG A 319 -1.80 17.65 -34.67
N GLY A 320 -2.93 17.48 -35.35
CA GLY A 320 -3.72 18.61 -35.84
C GLY A 320 -2.95 19.55 -36.78
N GLY A 321 -2.04 19.01 -37.61
CA GLY A 321 -1.21 19.77 -38.54
C GLY A 321 -0.10 20.59 -37.88
N ARG A 322 0.22 20.32 -36.61
CA ARG A 322 1.33 20.95 -35.87
C ARG A 322 2.26 19.89 -35.32
N GLN A 323 3.56 20.22 -35.27
CA GLN A 323 4.53 19.42 -34.55
C GLN A 323 4.31 19.59 -33.05
N ARG A 324 4.29 18.48 -32.33
CA ARG A 324 4.09 18.40 -30.89
C ARG A 324 5.18 17.54 -30.28
N LEU A 325 5.70 17.97 -29.15
CA LEU A 325 6.64 17.18 -28.38
C LEU A 325 5.87 16.38 -27.33
N VAL A 326 6.00 15.06 -27.36
CA VAL A 326 5.40 14.16 -26.38
C VAL A 326 6.49 13.45 -25.60
N PHE A 327 6.26 13.26 -24.30
CA PHE A 327 7.14 12.50 -23.44
C PHE A 327 6.44 11.33 -22.78
N ASN A 328 7.22 10.32 -22.47
CA ASN A 328 6.81 9.26 -21.58
C ASN A 328 7.97 8.87 -20.65
N TYR A 329 7.66 8.22 -19.53
CA TYR A 329 8.69 7.75 -18.59
C TYR A 329 8.39 6.33 -18.07
N ALA A 330 9.44 5.60 -17.70
CA ALA A 330 9.31 4.24 -17.19
C ALA A 330 10.42 3.94 -16.19
N SER A 331 10.15 3.04 -15.24
CA SER A 331 11.22 2.47 -14.42
C SER A 331 12.02 1.46 -15.25
N THR A 332 13.34 1.57 -15.23
CA THR A 332 14.28 0.67 -15.91
C THR A 332 15.31 0.07 -14.96
N GLY A 333 15.13 0.27 -13.65
CA GLY A 333 15.99 -0.26 -12.60
C GLY A 333 15.18 -0.79 -11.43
N LEU A 334 15.78 -0.74 -10.24
CA LEU A 334 15.14 -1.19 -9.01
C LEU A 334 13.86 -0.40 -8.72
N SER A 335 12.81 -1.11 -8.29
CA SER A 335 11.59 -0.53 -7.75
C SER A 335 11.21 -1.27 -6.47
N ILE A 336 11.02 -0.52 -5.38
CA ILE A 336 10.47 -1.01 -4.10
C ILE A 336 9.05 -0.49 -3.83
N ALA A 337 8.39 0.08 -4.85
CA ALA A 337 6.98 0.45 -4.73
C ALA A 337 6.12 -0.82 -4.54
N HIS A 338 5.25 -0.81 -3.52
CA HIS A 338 4.32 -1.90 -3.21
C HIS A 338 2.95 -1.57 -3.76
N GLY A 339 2.26 -2.48 -4.43
CA GLY A 339 0.92 -2.22 -4.97
C GLY A 339 0.93 -1.43 -6.28
N MET A 340 -0.20 -0.79 -6.62
CA MET A 340 -0.40 -0.24 -7.96
C MET A 340 0.52 0.93 -8.30
N ILE A 341 1.06 0.90 -9.52
CA ILE A 341 1.83 1.99 -10.13
C ILE A 341 1.11 2.38 -11.40
N ALA A 342 0.79 3.67 -11.55
CA ALA A 342 0.00 4.15 -12.67
C ALA A 342 0.72 3.87 -13.99
N ALA A 343 0.02 3.23 -14.94
CA ALA A 343 0.51 3.09 -16.29
C ALA A 343 0.54 4.46 -16.96
N THR A 344 1.65 4.79 -17.61
CA THR A 344 1.75 6.07 -18.29
C THR A 344 0.80 6.21 -19.48
N PRO A 345 0.38 7.43 -19.86
CA PRO A 345 -0.51 7.62 -21.00
C PRO A 345 0.06 7.09 -22.31
N GLU A 346 -0.75 6.35 -23.07
CA GLU A 346 -0.37 5.68 -24.33
C GLU A 346 0.04 6.69 -25.41
N ALA A 347 -0.67 7.82 -25.45
CA ALA A 347 -0.37 8.92 -26.34
C ALA A 347 0.82 9.77 -25.84
N GLY A 348 1.43 9.43 -24.72
CA GLY A 348 2.41 10.26 -24.02
C GLY A 348 1.80 11.55 -23.47
N ILE A 349 2.60 12.24 -22.66
CA ILE A 349 2.31 13.57 -22.13
C ILE A 349 2.77 14.59 -23.19
N ASP A 350 1.82 15.26 -23.83
CA ASP A 350 2.08 16.37 -24.77
C ASP A 350 2.52 17.61 -24.00
N VAL A 351 3.74 18.09 -24.28
CA VAL A 351 4.33 19.25 -23.59
C VAL A 351 4.36 20.50 -24.45
N GLY A 352 3.71 20.52 -25.62
CA GLY A 352 3.71 21.72 -26.46
C GLY A 352 4.48 21.60 -27.77
N ASP A 353 4.85 22.77 -28.27
CA ASP A 353 5.67 22.92 -29.47
C ASP A 353 7.12 22.48 -29.17
N PRO A 354 7.76 21.64 -30.00
CA PRO A 354 9.15 21.22 -29.82
C PRO A 354 10.16 22.38 -29.73
N ASP A 355 9.84 23.54 -30.30
CA ASP A 355 10.68 24.74 -30.24
C ASP A 355 10.43 25.57 -28.96
N ASP A 356 9.30 25.36 -28.28
CA ASP A 356 8.88 26.04 -27.05
C ASP A 356 9.13 25.19 -25.78
N LEU A 357 10.41 24.99 -25.51
CA LEU A 357 10.90 24.20 -24.37
C LEU A 357 11.21 25.08 -23.16
N GLU A 358 10.22 25.76 -22.59
CA GLU A 358 10.37 26.46 -21.31
C GLU A 358 10.25 25.51 -20.11
N GLN A 359 10.64 25.96 -18.91
CA GLN A 359 10.53 25.15 -17.70
C GLN A 359 9.08 24.73 -17.43
N GLY A 360 8.14 25.67 -17.54
CA GLY A 360 6.73 25.45 -17.23
C GLY A 360 6.05 24.42 -18.14
N THR A 361 6.50 24.29 -19.39
CA THR A 361 5.94 23.32 -20.35
C THR A 361 6.37 21.89 -20.03
N LEU A 362 7.55 21.70 -19.44
CA LEU A 362 8.07 20.39 -19.02
C LEU A 362 7.66 19.99 -17.60
N ASP A 363 7.23 20.93 -16.76
CA ASP A 363 6.85 20.66 -15.39
C ASP A 363 5.82 19.51 -15.27
N PRO A 364 4.74 19.40 -16.08
CA PRO A 364 3.78 18.29 -15.96
C PRO A 364 4.38 16.89 -16.09
N VAL A 365 5.30 16.69 -17.05
CA VAL A 365 5.97 15.38 -17.21
C VAL A 365 6.99 15.15 -16.09
N PHE A 366 7.73 16.19 -15.68
CA PHE A 366 8.69 16.05 -14.58
C PHE A 366 8.00 15.69 -13.27
N HIS A 367 6.93 16.36 -12.90
CA HIS A 367 6.20 16.06 -11.68
C HIS A 367 5.67 14.63 -11.66
N ASN A 368 5.01 14.20 -12.75
CA ASN A 368 4.49 12.84 -12.86
C ASN A 368 5.62 11.80 -12.73
N MET A 369 6.74 12.01 -13.42
CA MET A 369 7.90 11.12 -13.36
C MET A 369 8.54 11.11 -11.97
N ILE A 370 8.70 12.27 -11.32
CA ILE A 370 9.32 12.35 -10.01
C ILE A 370 8.42 11.76 -8.92
N ALA A 371 7.10 11.94 -9.00
CA ALA A 371 6.16 11.27 -8.11
C ALA A 371 6.29 9.73 -8.21
N ALA A 372 6.36 9.19 -9.44
CA ALA A 372 6.62 7.78 -9.66
C ALA A 372 7.99 7.35 -9.11
N ALA A 373 9.04 8.14 -9.37
CA ALA A 373 10.39 7.86 -8.90
C ALA A 373 10.50 7.84 -7.36
N LEU A 374 9.80 8.74 -6.67
CA LEU A 374 9.68 8.75 -5.21
C LEU A 374 8.97 7.48 -4.71
N ALA A 375 7.87 7.09 -5.35
CA ALA A 375 7.17 5.84 -5.01
C ALA A 375 8.07 4.60 -5.21
N HIS A 376 8.81 4.52 -6.33
CA HIS A 376 9.78 3.45 -6.60
C HIS A 376 10.92 3.39 -5.58
N ARG A 377 11.15 4.48 -4.83
CA ARG A 377 12.15 4.61 -3.74
C ARG A 377 11.53 4.45 -2.34
N GLY A 378 10.26 4.04 -2.24
CA GLY A 378 9.55 3.87 -0.96
C GLY A 378 9.07 5.19 -0.33
N GLN A 379 9.24 6.33 -1.00
CA GLN A 379 8.89 7.66 -0.51
C GLN A 379 7.43 8.02 -0.85
N VAL A 380 6.51 7.15 -0.43
CA VAL A 380 5.08 7.23 -0.77
C VAL A 380 4.44 8.52 -0.25
N ALA A 381 4.78 8.96 0.96
CA ALA A 381 4.22 10.15 1.56
C ALA A 381 4.67 11.42 0.81
N GLU A 382 5.95 11.54 0.48
CA GLU A 382 6.49 12.65 -0.29
C GLU A 382 5.91 12.70 -1.71
N ALA A 383 5.71 11.55 -2.36
CA ALA A 383 5.04 11.46 -3.65
C ALA A 383 3.57 11.96 -3.57
N LEU A 384 2.84 11.55 -2.52
CA LEU A 384 1.47 12.00 -2.24
C LEU A 384 1.41 13.52 -2.09
N TYR A 385 2.29 14.09 -1.28
CA TYR A 385 2.35 15.54 -1.07
C TYR A 385 2.66 16.29 -2.37
N LEU A 386 3.65 15.83 -3.14
CA LEU A 386 4.01 16.46 -4.41
C LEU A 386 2.81 16.53 -5.35
N LEU A 387 2.05 15.43 -5.46
CA LEU A 387 0.88 15.36 -6.32
C LEU A 387 -0.27 16.24 -5.82
N GLU A 388 -0.56 16.24 -4.51
CA GLU A 388 -1.62 17.09 -3.92
C GLU A 388 -1.37 18.57 -4.17
N VAL A 389 -0.16 19.06 -3.86
CA VAL A 389 0.20 20.48 -4.03
C VAL A 389 0.01 20.92 -5.48
N VAL A 390 0.46 20.10 -6.41
CA VAL A 390 0.54 20.51 -7.81
C VAL A 390 -0.81 20.40 -8.50
N LEU A 391 -1.59 19.36 -8.20
CA LEU A 391 -2.96 19.27 -8.66
C LEU A 391 -3.85 20.38 -8.08
N HIS A 392 -3.53 20.89 -6.89
CA HIS A 392 -4.22 22.03 -6.30
C HIS A 392 -3.84 23.37 -6.96
N GLN A 393 -2.58 23.58 -7.33
CA GLN A 393 -2.15 24.80 -8.02
C GLN A 393 -2.83 24.98 -9.39
N GLY A 394 -3.23 23.87 -10.03
CA GLY A 394 -3.93 23.89 -11.32
C GLY A 394 -2.99 24.09 -12.50
N GLY A 395 -3.55 24.53 -13.63
CA GLY A 395 -2.80 24.78 -14.87
C GLY A 395 -2.42 23.54 -15.69
N TRP A 396 -2.86 22.34 -15.29
CA TRP A 396 -2.69 21.11 -16.08
C TRP A 396 -4.03 20.63 -16.60
N ASP A 397 -4.02 20.12 -17.83
CA ASP A 397 -5.16 19.52 -18.50
C ASP A 397 -4.79 18.16 -19.13
N GLY A 398 -5.80 17.51 -19.72
CA GLY A 398 -5.62 16.31 -20.51
C GLY A 398 -4.86 15.16 -19.80
N PRO A 399 -4.10 14.35 -20.55
CA PRO A 399 -3.45 13.15 -20.03
C PRO A 399 -2.50 13.40 -18.85
N ALA A 400 -1.79 14.54 -18.81
CA ALA A 400 -0.86 14.85 -17.74
C ALA A 400 -1.56 14.98 -16.37
N ARG A 401 -2.73 15.64 -16.38
CA ARG A 401 -3.55 15.81 -15.18
C ARG A 401 -4.16 14.49 -14.73
N TRP A 402 -4.76 13.73 -15.64
CA TRP A 402 -5.40 12.45 -15.30
C TRP A 402 -4.41 11.44 -14.77
N HIS A 403 -3.22 11.37 -15.36
CA HIS A 403 -2.14 10.52 -14.89
C HIS A 403 -1.68 10.90 -13.47
N ALA A 404 -1.54 12.19 -13.18
CA ALA A 404 -1.18 12.65 -11.84
C ALA A 404 -2.25 12.32 -10.80
N ARG A 405 -3.53 12.38 -11.18
CA ARG A 405 -4.63 12.03 -10.28
C ARG A 405 -4.73 10.54 -10.01
N ASP A 406 -4.50 9.71 -11.01
CA ASP A 406 -4.42 8.26 -10.84
C ASP A 406 -3.26 7.89 -9.91
N GLN A 407 -2.07 8.46 -10.14
CA GLN A 407 -0.93 8.28 -9.24
C GLN A 407 -1.29 8.67 -7.80
N LEU A 408 -1.99 9.79 -7.60
CA LEU A 408 -2.37 10.27 -6.28
C LEU A 408 -3.37 9.33 -5.59
N ALA A 409 -4.38 8.85 -6.32
CA ALA A 409 -5.32 7.85 -5.81
C ALA A 409 -4.58 6.58 -5.36
N MET A 410 -3.63 6.09 -6.17
CA MET A 410 -2.79 4.96 -5.79
C MET A 410 -1.91 5.25 -4.56
N ARG A 411 -1.43 6.49 -4.36
CA ARG A 411 -0.67 6.86 -3.14
C ARG A 411 -1.54 6.80 -1.89
N TYR A 412 -2.78 7.29 -1.98
CA TYR A 412 -3.72 7.18 -0.89
C TYR A 412 -4.03 5.73 -0.55
N ALA A 413 -4.29 4.88 -1.55
CA ALA A 413 -4.52 3.46 -1.33
C ALA A 413 -3.32 2.78 -0.64
N GLN A 414 -2.09 3.05 -1.11
CA GLN A 414 -0.87 2.51 -0.49
C GLN A 414 -0.62 3.02 0.94
N ALA A 415 -1.08 4.22 1.27
CA ALA A 415 -1.07 4.74 2.63
C ALA A 415 -2.27 4.27 3.49
N GLY A 416 -3.04 3.27 3.02
CA GLY A 416 -4.20 2.71 3.73
C GLY A 416 -5.50 3.53 3.62
N ASN A 417 -5.51 4.61 2.84
CA ASN A 417 -6.64 5.53 2.67
C ASN A 417 -7.46 5.19 1.41
N ILE A 418 -7.86 3.92 1.26
CA ILE A 418 -8.51 3.38 0.05
C ILE A 418 -9.81 4.14 -0.31
N ARG A 419 -10.60 4.55 0.68
CA ARG A 419 -11.86 5.27 0.42
C ARG A 419 -11.65 6.72 -0.07
N GLU A 420 -10.55 7.35 0.33
CA GLU A 420 -10.15 8.65 -0.21
C GLU A 420 -9.74 8.50 -1.69
N ALA A 421 -8.98 7.45 -2.01
CA ALA A 421 -8.66 7.09 -3.40
C ALA A 421 -9.92 6.84 -4.22
N LEU A 422 -10.86 6.02 -3.72
CA LEU A 422 -12.13 5.71 -4.36
C LEU A 422 -12.93 6.98 -4.68
N ARG A 423 -13.01 7.91 -3.71
CA ARG A 423 -13.66 9.20 -3.88
C ARG A 423 -13.04 10.00 -5.02
N MET A 424 -11.71 10.06 -5.09
CA MET A 424 -11.03 10.79 -6.16
C MET A 424 -11.29 10.17 -7.54
N VAL A 425 -11.24 8.85 -7.65
CA VAL A 425 -11.43 8.16 -8.93
C VAL A 425 -12.88 8.32 -9.43
N HIS A 426 -13.88 8.29 -8.53
CA HIS A 426 -15.26 8.62 -8.89
C HIS A 426 -15.40 10.06 -9.41
N GLN A 427 -14.68 11.03 -8.81
CA GLN A 427 -14.65 12.42 -9.31
C GLN A 427 -14.13 12.48 -10.75
N ASP A 428 -13.17 11.62 -11.08
CA ASP A 428 -12.52 11.59 -12.40
C ASP A 428 -13.43 10.97 -13.44
N VAL A 429 -14.11 9.88 -13.10
CA VAL A 429 -15.17 9.31 -13.93
C VAL A 429 -16.25 10.35 -14.22
N ALA A 430 -16.80 10.99 -13.20
CA ALA A 430 -17.89 11.96 -13.37
C ALA A 430 -17.45 13.21 -14.14
N HIS A 431 -16.21 13.68 -13.95
CA HIS A 431 -15.68 14.80 -14.71
C HIS A 431 -15.44 14.42 -16.18
N GLY A 432 -14.80 13.27 -16.43
CA GLY A 432 -14.55 12.76 -17.78
C GLY A 432 -15.85 12.58 -18.56
N GLN A 433 -16.89 12.01 -17.94
CA GLN A 433 -18.22 11.89 -18.54
C GLN A 433 -18.85 13.25 -18.86
N LYS A 434 -18.75 14.22 -17.94
CA LYS A 434 -19.29 15.58 -18.15
C LYS A 434 -18.59 16.32 -19.30
N THR A 435 -17.32 16.02 -19.53
CA THR A 435 -16.47 16.68 -20.53
C THR A 435 -16.31 15.88 -21.83
N ASP A 436 -16.94 14.70 -21.91
CA ASP A 436 -16.79 13.73 -23.00
C ASP A 436 -15.31 13.30 -23.24
N ASP A 437 -14.50 13.30 -22.18
CA ASP A 437 -13.11 12.84 -22.19
C ASP A 437 -13.05 11.33 -21.95
N LYS A 438 -13.30 10.56 -23.02
CA LYS A 438 -13.31 9.08 -22.96
C LYS A 438 -12.00 8.50 -22.42
N PRO A 439 -10.79 8.93 -22.84
CA PRO A 439 -9.53 8.45 -22.26
C PRO A 439 -9.44 8.65 -20.75
N ALA A 440 -9.91 9.80 -20.23
CA ALA A 440 -9.94 10.04 -18.79
C ALA A 440 -10.87 9.08 -18.03
N VAL A 441 -12.07 8.84 -18.57
CA VAL A 441 -13.03 7.89 -18.00
C VAL A 441 -12.43 6.49 -17.95
N ILE A 442 -11.81 6.06 -19.05
CA ILE A 442 -11.18 4.74 -19.16
C ILE A 442 -10.06 4.57 -18.13
N ASN A 443 -9.19 5.57 -18.00
CA ASN A 443 -8.12 5.55 -17.01
C ASN A 443 -8.68 5.40 -15.59
N ALA A 444 -9.69 6.21 -15.24
CA ALA A 444 -10.30 6.18 -13.92
C ALA A 444 -11.02 4.84 -13.64
N VAL A 445 -11.78 4.29 -14.60
CA VAL A 445 -12.46 2.99 -14.43
C VAL A 445 -11.46 1.85 -14.25
N GLY A 446 -10.32 1.88 -14.96
CA GLY A 446 -9.24 0.92 -14.75
C GLY A 446 -8.69 0.90 -13.32
N THR A 447 -8.73 2.03 -12.62
CA THR A 447 -8.31 2.16 -11.22
C THR A 447 -9.42 1.76 -10.23
N LEU A 448 -10.70 1.85 -10.59
CA LEU A 448 -11.80 1.42 -9.72
C LEU A 448 -11.76 -0.08 -9.43
N MET A 449 -11.48 -0.92 -10.44
CA MET A 449 -11.40 -2.38 -10.30
C MET A 449 -10.52 -2.80 -9.10
N PRO A 450 -9.21 -2.47 -9.06
CA PRO A 450 -8.34 -2.88 -7.96
C PRO A 450 -8.68 -2.18 -6.63
N LEU A 451 -9.23 -0.95 -6.63
CA LEU A 451 -9.69 -0.33 -5.37
C LEU A 451 -10.86 -1.08 -4.74
N TYR A 452 -11.77 -1.64 -5.55
CA TYR A 452 -12.85 -2.50 -5.05
C TYR A 452 -12.33 -3.85 -4.57
N GLU A 453 -11.27 -4.39 -5.18
CA GLU A 453 -10.60 -5.59 -4.66
C GLU A 453 -9.97 -5.35 -3.29
N ASP A 454 -9.30 -4.21 -3.10
CA ASP A 454 -8.71 -3.83 -1.82
C ASP A 454 -9.77 -3.67 -0.70
N LEU A 455 -11.02 -3.40 -1.08
CA LEU A 455 -12.18 -3.36 -0.18
C LEU A 455 -12.89 -4.72 -0.02
N GLY A 456 -12.40 -5.79 -0.66
CA GLY A 456 -13.03 -7.11 -0.65
C GLY A 456 -14.31 -7.22 -1.50
N MET A 457 -14.62 -6.21 -2.32
CA MET A 457 -15.85 -6.10 -3.10
C MET A 457 -15.69 -6.71 -4.51
N MET A 458 -15.47 -8.02 -4.56
CA MET A 458 -15.12 -8.73 -5.80
C MET A 458 -16.18 -8.62 -6.91
N ASP A 459 -17.48 -8.68 -6.58
CA ASP A 459 -18.56 -8.51 -7.57
C ASP A 459 -18.56 -7.10 -8.17
N ARG A 460 -18.26 -6.08 -7.36
CA ARG A 460 -18.15 -4.70 -7.85
C ARG A 460 -16.91 -4.51 -8.72
N SER A 461 -15.79 -5.11 -8.31
CA SER A 461 -14.57 -5.14 -9.13
C SER A 461 -14.82 -5.78 -10.50
N LEU A 462 -15.56 -6.89 -10.56
CA LEU A 462 -15.95 -7.53 -11.82
C LEU A 462 -16.75 -6.58 -12.74
N ILE A 463 -17.72 -5.85 -12.19
CA ILE A 463 -18.51 -4.87 -12.96
C ILE A 463 -17.62 -3.78 -13.55
N GLU A 464 -16.69 -3.22 -12.76
CA GLU A 464 -15.77 -2.20 -13.27
C GLU A 464 -14.75 -2.75 -14.27
N ALA A 465 -14.34 -4.03 -14.14
CA ALA A 465 -13.47 -4.70 -15.11
C ALA A 465 -14.16 -4.87 -16.48
N GLU A 466 -15.43 -5.30 -16.49
CA GLU A 466 -16.24 -5.39 -17.71
C GLU A 466 -16.41 -4.02 -18.36
N ARG A 467 -16.71 -3.00 -17.53
CA ARG A 467 -16.85 -1.61 -17.99
C ARG A 467 -15.54 -1.08 -18.57
N PHE A 468 -14.41 -1.36 -17.94
CA PHE A 468 -13.08 -0.98 -18.43
C PHE A 468 -12.81 -1.59 -19.81
N TYR A 469 -13.05 -2.90 -19.96
CA TYR A 469 -12.92 -3.60 -21.23
C TYR A 469 -13.84 -3.01 -22.31
N THR A 470 -15.13 -2.82 -22.01
CA THR A 470 -16.10 -2.30 -22.96
C THR A 470 -15.70 -0.92 -23.49
N LEU A 471 -15.34 0.00 -22.59
CA LEU A 471 -14.91 1.34 -22.99
C LEU A 471 -13.62 1.32 -23.81
N ARG A 472 -12.70 0.40 -23.51
CA ARG A 472 -11.46 0.21 -24.28
C ARG A 472 -11.74 -0.33 -25.67
N ALA A 473 -12.60 -1.34 -25.79
CA ALA A 473 -13.00 -1.91 -27.07
C ALA A 473 -13.68 -0.87 -27.99
N GLU A 474 -14.47 0.05 -27.43
CA GLU A 474 -15.08 1.15 -28.19
C GLU A 474 -14.07 2.15 -28.78
N LEU A 475 -12.88 2.31 -28.19
CA LEU A 475 -11.82 3.18 -28.73
C LEU A 475 -11.05 2.53 -29.90
N GLY A 476 -11.14 1.21 -30.07
CA GLY A 476 -10.46 0.44 -31.10
C GLY A 476 -9.63 -0.73 -30.54
N GLU A 477 -9.24 -1.65 -31.42
CA GLU A 477 -8.37 -2.80 -31.08
C GLU A 477 -6.91 -2.38 -30.88
N GLY A 478 -6.22 -2.96 -29.90
CA GLY A 478 -4.82 -2.68 -29.58
C GLY A 478 -4.39 -3.20 -28.21
N VAL A 479 -3.10 -3.15 -27.91
CA VAL A 479 -2.47 -3.72 -26.70
C VAL A 479 -3.19 -3.37 -25.39
N TYR A 480 -3.69 -2.15 -25.27
CA TYR A 480 -4.39 -1.70 -24.06
C TYR A 480 -5.84 -2.20 -23.96
N ALA A 481 -6.48 -2.50 -25.10
CA ALA A 481 -7.73 -3.24 -25.12
C ALA A 481 -7.49 -4.71 -24.74
N ASP A 482 -6.39 -5.32 -25.18
CA ASP A 482 -6.01 -6.69 -24.78
C ASP A 482 -5.78 -6.79 -23.26
N HIS A 483 -5.05 -5.83 -22.68
CA HIS A 483 -4.85 -5.75 -21.22
C HIS A 483 -6.17 -5.59 -20.46
N ALA A 484 -7.13 -4.82 -21.00
CA ALA A 484 -8.44 -4.64 -20.38
C ALA A 484 -9.29 -5.91 -20.49
N TRP A 485 -9.31 -6.56 -21.66
CA TRP A 485 -9.99 -7.84 -21.88
C TRP A 485 -9.45 -8.91 -20.95
N ARG A 486 -8.13 -9.03 -20.88
CA ARG A 486 -7.44 -9.91 -19.93
C ARG A 486 -7.88 -9.66 -18.49
N SER A 487 -7.88 -8.41 -18.04
CA SER A 487 -8.23 -8.06 -16.65
C SER A 487 -9.66 -8.46 -16.32
N TRP A 488 -10.59 -8.28 -17.26
CA TRP A 488 -11.97 -8.75 -17.12
C TRP A 488 -12.07 -10.28 -17.06
N ILE A 489 -11.39 -11.01 -17.95
CA ILE A 489 -11.34 -12.49 -17.91
C ILE A 489 -10.76 -12.98 -16.58
N GLN A 490 -9.72 -12.32 -16.06
CA GLN A 490 -9.14 -12.64 -14.76
C GLN A 490 -10.16 -12.45 -13.62
N MET A 491 -10.99 -11.40 -13.67
CA MET A 491 -12.06 -11.21 -12.69
C MET A 491 -13.16 -12.26 -12.80
N LEU A 492 -13.53 -12.69 -14.02
CA LEU A 492 -14.47 -13.80 -14.21
C LEU A 492 -13.95 -15.08 -13.52
N LEU A 493 -12.67 -15.40 -13.70
CA LEU A 493 -12.03 -16.55 -13.04
C LEU A 493 -12.02 -16.41 -11.51
N ARG A 494 -11.64 -15.24 -10.98
CA ARG A 494 -11.55 -14.99 -9.53
C ARG A 494 -12.89 -14.94 -8.82
N THR A 495 -13.96 -14.60 -9.52
CA THR A 495 -15.34 -14.60 -8.99
C THR A 495 -16.07 -15.93 -9.26
N GLY A 496 -15.38 -16.94 -9.77
CA GLY A 496 -15.93 -18.26 -10.02
C GLY A 496 -16.84 -18.36 -11.25
N ARG A 497 -16.95 -17.31 -12.09
CA ARG A 497 -17.69 -17.28 -13.37
C ARG A 497 -16.89 -18.01 -14.48
N THR A 498 -16.56 -19.26 -14.22
CA THR A 498 -15.59 -20.03 -15.03
C THR A 498 -16.09 -20.30 -16.45
N GLU A 499 -17.39 -20.55 -16.64
CA GLU A 499 -17.97 -20.82 -17.97
C GLU A 499 -17.90 -19.57 -18.87
N ASP A 500 -18.24 -18.40 -18.31
CA ASP A 500 -18.13 -17.11 -18.99
C ASP A 500 -16.66 -16.81 -19.34
N ALA A 501 -15.75 -17.03 -18.38
CA ALA A 501 -14.32 -16.87 -18.59
C ALA A 501 -13.81 -17.75 -19.74
N GLU A 502 -14.25 -19.00 -19.84
CA GLU A 502 -13.83 -19.92 -20.91
C GLU A 502 -14.32 -19.50 -22.29
N ALA A 503 -15.55 -18.98 -22.38
CA ALA A 503 -16.07 -18.43 -23.63
C ALA A 503 -15.22 -17.25 -24.10
N GLU A 504 -14.83 -16.36 -23.19
CA GLU A 504 -13.99 -15.21 -23.50
C GLU A 504 -12.53 -15.58 -23.75
N ILE A 505 -11.97 -16.56 -23.02
CA ILE A 505 -10.64 -17.12 -23.28
C ILE A 505 -10.55 -17.60 -24.72
N LYS A 506 -11.54 -18.37 -25.18
CA LYS A 506 -11.54 -18.89 -26.55
C LYS A 506 -11.53 -17.75 -27.58
N ARG A 507 -12.35 -16.72 -27.38
CA ARG A 507 -12.38 -15.52 -28.25
C ARG A 507 -11.04 -14.79 -28.22
N PHE A 508 -10.43 -14.69 -27.05
CA PHE A 508 -9.14 -14.02 -26.89
C PHE A 508 -7.99 -14.82 -27.51
N GLU A 509 -8.02 -16.16 -27.44
CA GLU A 509 -7.10 -17.04 -28.19
C GLU A 509 -7.20 -16.81 -29.70
N GLU A 510 -8.43 -16.76 -30.24
CA GLU A 510 -8.67 -16.51 -31.66
C GLU A 510 -8.17 -15.13 -32.07
N HIS A 511 -8.37 -14.11 -31.23
CA HIS A 511 -7.86 -12.75 -31.42
C HIS A 511 -6.32 -12.70 -31.42
N CYS A 512 -5.66 -13.37 -30.47
CA CYS A 512 -4.20 -13.38 -30.36
C CYS A 512 -3.50 -14.31 -31.37
N ALA A 513 -4.19 -15.27 -31.98
CA ALA A 513 -3.56 -16.29 -32.82
C ALA A 513 -2.71 -15.71 -33.98
N PRO A 514 -3.17 -14.70 -34.75
CA PRO A 514 -2.37 -14.13 -35.84
C PRO A 514 -1.07 -13.47 -35.36
N THR A 515 -1.12 -12.75 -34.24
CA THR A 515 0.07 -12.05 -33.69
C THR A 515 1.07 -13.04 -33.10
N ILE A 516 0.60 -14.09 -32.42
CA ILE A 516 1.44 -15.19 -31.92
C ILE A 516 2.12 -15.93 -33.10
N GLN A 517 1.37 -16.29 -34.14
CA GLN A 517 1.93 -16.99 -35.31
C GLN A 517 2.95 -16.14 -36.09
N ALA A 518 2.74 -14.82 -36.15
CA ALA A 518 3.70 -13.91 -36.76
C ALA A 518 5.00 -13.86 -35.95
N ALA A 519 4.90 -13.80 -34.61
CA ALA A 519 6.06 -13.80 -33.72
C ALA A 519 6.90 -15.08 -33.84
N GLN A 520 6.27 -16.25 -33.89
CA GLN A 520 6.95 -17.54 -34.02
C GLN A 520 7.72 -17.71 -35.34
N LYS A 521 7.38 -16.95 -36.39
CA LYS A 521 8.03 -17.03 -37.71
C LYS A 521 9.17 -16.05 -37.89
N ALA A 522 9.34 -15.09 -36.99
CA ALA A 522 10.42 -14.13 -37.07
C ALA A 522 11.70 -14.73 -36.49
N ASP A 523 12.70 -14.90 -37.34
CA ASP A 523 14.02 -15.49 -37.01
C ASP A 523 14.92 -14.54 -36.18
N ASP A 524 14.40 -13.37 -35.79
CA ASP A 524 15.15 -12.32 -35.13
C ASP A 524 14.64 -12.12 -33.69
N SER A 525 15.53 -12.28 -32.72
CA SER A 525 15.25 -12.04 -31.29
C SER A 525 14.78 -10.59 -30.99
N ALA A 526 14.93 -9.67 -31.94
CA ALA A 526 14.32 -8.34 -31.90
C ALA A 526 12.77 -8.37 -31.97
N LEU A 527 12.19 -9.47 -32.44
CA LEU A 527 10.75 -9.77 -32.48
C LEU A 527 10.21 -10.48 -31.22
N ALA A 528 11.05 -10.78 -30.21
CA ALA A 528 10.63 -11.38 -28.93
C ALA A 528 9.74 -10.47 -28.05
N LEU A 529 9.25 -9.38 -28.63
CA LEU A 529 8.58 -8.25 -28.02
C LEU A 529 7.19 -7.99 -28.62
N TYR A 530 6.72 -8.86 -29.52
CA TYR A 530 5.31 -8.95 -29.95
C TYR A 530 4.42 -9.60 -28.88
N GLY A 531 4.96 -9.77 -27.67
CA GLY A 531 4.43 -10.59 -26.59
C GLY A 531 3.31 -9.99 -25.76
N THR A 532 2.62 -8.91 -26.12
CA THR A 532 1.52 -8.40 -25.26
C THR A 532 0.37 -9.40 -25.21
N CYS A 533 -0.15 -9.85 -26.36
CA CYS A 533 -1.25 -10.82 -26.43
C CYS A 533 -0.85 -12.20 -25.86
N ALA A 534 0.36 -12.69 -26.17
CA ALA A 534 0.88 -13.95 -25.63
C ALA A 534 1.10 -13.89 -24.11
N MET A 535 1.66 -12.79 -23.60
CA MET A 535 1.79 -12.55 -22.15
C MET A 535 0.42 -12.42 -21.50
N ASP A 536 -0.51 -11.72 -22.13
CA ASP A 536 -1.85 -11.53 -21.59
C ASP A 536 -2.58 -12.87 -21.47
N LEU A 537 -2.53 -13.71 -22.50
CA LEU A 537 -3.02 -15.08 -22.43
C LEU A 537 -2.27 -15.92 -21.39
N HIS A 538 -0.94 -15.80 -21.29
CA HIS A 538 -0.16 -16.48 -20.24
C HIS A 538 -0.69 -16.10 -18.85
N TYR A 539 -0.94 -14.81 -18.59
CA TYR A 539 -1.50 -14.34 -17.32
C TYR A 539 -2.94 -14.80 -17.10
N VAL A 540 -3.77 -14.88 -18.13
CA VAL A 540 -5.12 -15.49 -18.02
C VAL A 540 -5.01 -16.94 -17.57
N TYR A 541 -4.17 -17.73 -18.24
CA TYR A 541 -4.01 -19.14 -17.91
C TYR A 541 -3.40 -19.36 -16.53
N MET A 542 -2.40 -18.57 -16.14
CA MET A 542 -1.87 -18.60 -14.78
C MET A 542 -2.94 -18.22 -13.75
N THR A 543 -3.79 -17.25 -14.05
CA THR A 543 -4.91 -16.88 -13.15
C THR A 543 -5.88 -18.04 -12.98
N GLY A 544 -6.25 -18.72 -14.06
CA GLY A 544 -7.12 -19.89 -13.98
C GLY A 544 -6.45 -21.05 -13.23
N TYR A 545 -5.15 -21.29 -13.45
CA TYR A 545 -4.39 -22.29 -12.69
C TYR A 545 -4.43 -22.04 -11.17
N TRP A 546 -4.32 -20.78 -10.73
CA TRP A 546 -4.31 -20.43 -9.31
C TRP A 546 -5.70 -20.38 -8.67
N ASN A 547 -6.75 -20.07 -9.43
CA ASN A 547 -8.10 -19.87 -8.88
C ASN A 547 -9.03 -21.07 -9.06
N LEU A 548 -8.72 -22.00 -9.98
CA LEU A 548 -9.47 -23.25 -10.09
C LEU A 548 -9.15 -24.18 -8.90
N PRO A 549 -10.15 -24.90 -8.36
CA PRO A 549 -9.92 -25.90 -7.30
C PRO A 549 -8.82 -26.91 -7.68
N PRO A 550 -8.01 -27.39 -6.71
CA PRO A 550 -6.91 -28.29 -7.00
C PRO A 550 -7.29 -29.60 -7.71
N ASP A 551 -8.53 -30.07 -7.51
CA ASP A 551 -9.13 -31.27 -8.11
C ASP A 551 -9.85 -31.00 -9.44
N ASN A 552 -9.91 -29.74 -9.90
CA ASN A 552 -10.53 -29.39 -11.16
C ASN A 552 -9.71 -29.96 -12.34
N PRO A 553 -10.30 -30.78 -13.24
CA PRO A 553 -9.57 -31.45 -14.32
C PRO A 553 -9.01 -30.47 -15.36
N LYS A 554 -9.47 -29.22 -15.39
CA LYS A 554 -8.95 -28.19 -16.30
C LYS A 554 -7.71 -27.49 -15.75
N ARG A 555 -7.45 -27.53 -14.43
CA ARG A 555 -6.32 -26.84 -13.80
C ARG A 555 -4.96 -27.23 -14.44
N PRO A 556 -4.65 -28.51 -14.71
CA PRO A 556 -3.43 -28.88 -15.43
C PRO A 556 -3.38 -28.38 -16.87
N LEU A 557 -4.53 -28.29 -17.56
CA LEU A 557 -4.60 -27.80 -18.94
C LEU A 557 -4.27 -26.30 -19.02
N TYR A 558 -4.77 -25.52 -18.07
CA TYR A 558 -4.43 -24.10 -17.94
C TYR A 558 -2.92 -23.93 -17.72
N PHE A 559 -2.35 -24.72 -16.81
CA PHE A 559 -0.91 -24.69 -16.55
C PHE A 559 -0.08 -25.00 -17.81
N GLU A 560 -0.44 -26.05 -18.55
CA GLU A 560 0.25 -26.43 -19.80
C GLU A 560 0.15 -25.35 -20.89
N ARG A 561 -1.01 -24.70 -21.03
CA ARG A 561 -1.16 -23.56 -21.95
C ARG A 561 -0.32 -22.35 -21.53
N ALA A 562 -0.30 -22.02 -20.24
CA ALA A 562 0.55 -20.95 -19.72
C ALA A 562 2.04 -21.24 -19.97
N ARG A 563 2.46 -22.50 -19.80
CA ARG A 563 3.83 -22.95 -20.04
C ARG A 563 4.23 -22.82 -21.50
N ALA A 564 3.39 -23.27 -22.43
CA ALA A 564 3.66 -23.15 -23.86
C ALA A 564 3.87 -21.69 -24.30
N LEU A 565 3.07 -20.76 -23.76
CA LEU A 565 3.23 -19.32 -24.03
C LEU A 565 4.48 -18.73 -23.35
N ALA A 566 4.88 -19.24 -22.20
CA ALA A 566 6.06 -18.77 -21.48
C ALA A 566 7.37 -19.12 -22.19
N ASP A 567 7.46 -20.32 -22.76
CA ASP A 567 8.63 -20.78 -23.53
C ASP A 567 8.90 -19.87 -24.74
N ASP A 568 7.85 -19.33 -25.34
CA ASP A 568 7.93 -18.37 -26.45
C ASP A 568 8.21 -16.92 -25.99
N ALA A 569 7.85 -16.57 -24.74
CA ALA A 569 7.87 -15.20 -24.22
C ALA A 569 9.11 -14.84 -23.37
N GLY A 570 10.04 -15.78 -23.17
CA GLY A 570 11.37 -15.56 -22.59
C GLY A 570 11.48 -15.77 -21.07
N ASP A 571 12.73 -15.68 -20.58
CA ASP A 571 13.16 -16.10 -19.24
C ASP A 571 12.31 -15.59 -18.08
N ARG A 572 11.77 -14.37 -18.16
CA ARG A 572 10.93 -13.79 -17.11
C ARG A 572 9.64 -14.59 -16.94
N ASN A 573 8.97 -14.96 -18.03
CA ASN A 573 7.73 -15.74 -17.95
C ASN A 573 8.04 -17.21 -17.67
N THR A 574 9.15 -17.73 -18.19
CA THR A 574 9.63 -19.07 -17.79
C THR A 574 9.85 -19.16 -16.28
N SER A 575 10.34 -18.10 -15.64
CA SER A 575 10.54 -18.09 -14.19
C SER A 575 9.23 -18.23 -13.40
N SER A 576 8.11 -17.63 -13.85
CA SER A 576 6.81 -17.76 -13.18
C SER A 576 6.27 -19.20 -13.28
N ILE A 577 6.52 -19.87 -14.41
CA ILE A 577 6.22 -21.30 -14.58
C ILE A 577 7.05 -22.13 -13.61
N ARG A 578 8.35 -21.85 -13.45
CA ARG A 578 9.21 -22.55 -12.49
C ARG A 578 8.76 -22.35 -11.05
N VAL A 579 8.33 -21.15 -10.68
CA VAL A 579 7.73 -20.89 -9.36
C VAL A 579 6.47 -21.74 -9.15
N ALA A 580 5.55 -21.77 -10.12
CA ALA A 580 4.34 -22.57 -10.03
C ALA A 580 4.64 -24.09 -9.96
N GLN A 581 5.61 -24.59 -10.73
CA GLN A 581 6.09 -25.98 -10.62
C GLN A 581 6.63 -26.26 -9.23
N GLY A 582 7.47 -25.37 -8.68
CA GLY A 582 8.05 -25.55 -7.36
C GLY A 582 7.01 -25.59 -6.26
N ILE A 583 5.97 -24.75 -6.34
CA ILE A 583 4.86 -24.75 -5.38
C ILE A 583 4.06 -26.06 -5.44
N GLU A 584 3.79 -26.59 -6.64
CA GLU A 584 3.07 -27.86 -6.78
C GLU A 584 3.89 -29.05 -6.29
N LEU A 585 5.20 -29.08 -6.59
CA LEU A 585 6.12 -30.11 -6.10
C LEU A 585 6.26 -30.05 -4.58
N LEU A 586 6.31 -28.84 -4.01
CA LEU A 586 6.29 -28.63 -2.56
C LEU A 586 5.00 -29.21 -1.94
N ARG A 587 3.85 -28.98 -2.58
CA ARG A 587 2.54 -29.50 -2.12
C ARG A 587 2.46 -31.03 -2.20
N SER A 588 3.16 -31.65 -3.15
CA SER A 588 3.26 -33.11 -3.26
C SER A 588 4.43 -33.70 -2.48
N GLU A 589 5.08 -32.91 -1.61
CA GLU A 589 6.25 -33.31 -0.79
C GLU A 589 7.47 -33.77 -1.62
N ASP A 590 7.54 -33.41 -2.91
CA ASP A 590 8.74 -33.56 -3.75
C ASP A 590 9.65 -32.35 -3.54
N TYR A 591 10.33 -32.34 -2.40
CA TYR A 591 11.12 -31.20 -1.98
C TYR A 591 12.36 -30.97 -2.84
N ASP A 592 12.98 -32.03 -3.38
CA ASP A 592 14.14 -31.91 -4.26
C ASP A 592 13.73 -31.31 -5.62
N GLY A 593 12.60 -31.76 -6.17
CA GLY A 593 12.02 -31.18 -7.37
C GLY A 593 11.65 -29.70 -7.16
N ALA A 594 11.02 -29.38 -6.03
CA ALA A 594 10.67 -28.01 -5.67
C ALA A 594 11.90 -27.11 -5.55
N LEU A 595 12.97 -27.59 -4.90
CA LEU A 595 14.24 -26.88 -4.78
C LEU A 595 14.84 -26.54 -6.14
N ILE A 596 14.90 -27.54 -7.05
CA ILE A 596 15.43 -27.36 -8.40
C ILE A 596 14.61 -26.30 -9.16
N ALA A 597 13.28 -26.35 -9.05
CA ALA A 597 12.38 -25.40 -9.70
C ALA A 597 12.60 -23.96 -9.19
N PHE A 598 12.69 -23.76 -7.87
CA PHE A 598 12.93 -22.43 -7.30
C PHE A 598 14.32 -21.89 -7.61
N LEU A 599 15.37 -22.71 -7.59
CA LEU A 599 16.73 -22.29 -7.99
C LEU A 599 16.79 -21.91 -9.47
N GLU A 600 16.07 -22.62 -10.33
CA GLU A 600 15.98 -22.27 -11.74
C GLU A 600 15.21 -20.95 -11.94
N ALA A 601 14.11 -20.74 -11.20
CA ALA A 601 13.40 -19.46 -11.20
C ALA A 601 14.34 -18.31 -10.76
N GLU A 602 15.15 -18.52 -9.73
CA GLU A 602 16.11 -17.53 -9.22
C GLU A 602 17.15 -17.19 -10.29
N ARG A 603 17.71 -18.22 -10.96
CA ARG A 603 18.70 -18.07 -12.03
C ARG A 603 18.14 -17.25 -13.19
N LEU A 604 16.88 -17.49 -13.58
CA LEU A 604 16.20 -16.77 -14.64
C LEU A 604 15.93 -15.31 -14.25
N LEU A 605 15.43 -15.07 -13.03
CA LEU A 605 15.13 -13.72 -12.54
C LEU A 605 16.38 -12.86 -12.32
N LYS A 606 17.50 -13.44 -11.86
CA LYS A 606 18.77 -12.72 -11.62
C LYS A 606 19.24 -11.90 -12.84
N LYS A 607 18.88 -12.33 -14.06
CA LYS A 607 19.21 -11.61 -15.31
C LYS A 607 18.55 -10.22 -15.40
N PHE A 608 17.46 -10.00 -14.67
CA PHE A 608 16.65 -8.77 -14.73
C PHE A 608 16.77 -7.89 -13.47
N SER A 609 17.53 -8.32 -12.45
CA SER A 609 17.57 -7.71 -11.10
C SER A 609 16.21 -7.30 -10.49
N PRO A 610 15.14 -8.11 -10.54
CA PRO A 610 13.90 -7.77 -9.88
C PRO A 610 14.06 -8.09 -8.39
N ALA A 611 14.43 -7.09 -7.58
CA ALA A 611 14.61 -7.30 -6.14
C ALA A 611 13.39 -8.00 -5.52
N SER A 612 12.18 -7.56 -5.86
CA SER A 612 10.92 -8.16 -5.38
C SER A 612 10.77 -9.64 -5.75
N GLY A 613 10.97 -10.00 -7.02
CA GLY A 613 10.86 -11.40 -7.45
C GLY A 613 11.90 -12.33 -6.82
N LEU A 614 13.11 -11.82 -6.54
CA LEU A 614 14.12 -12.60 -5.82
C LEU A 614 13.77 -12.77 -4.33
N MET A 615 13.21 -11.74 -3.69
CA MET A 615 12.74 -11.83 -2.30
C MET A 615 11.58 -12.83 -2.17
N GLU A 616 10.66 -12.87 -3.15
CA GLU A 616 9.59 -13.86 -3.20
C GLU A 616 10.12 -15.29 -3.33
N ILE A 617 11.16 -15.50 -4.15
CA ILE A 617 11.82 -16.81 -4.23
C ILE A 617 12.49 -17.17 -2.90
N ASP A 618 13.18 -16.23 -2.25
CA ASP A 618 13.80 -16.47 -0.93
C ASP A 618 12.73 -16.88 0.12
N ALA A 619 11.54 -16.27 0.08
CA ALA A 619 10.39 -16.67 0.90
C ALA A 619 9.85 -18.07 0.56
N LEU A 620 9.80 -18.46 -0.71
CA LEU A 620 9.41 -19.81 -1.12
C LEU A 620 10.44 -20.86 -0.70
N MET A 621 11.73 -20.51 -0.80
CA MET A 621 12.85 -21.33 -0.31
C MET A 621 12.78 -21.51 1.21
N PHE A 622 12.41 -20.48 1.96
CA PHE A 622 12.11 -20.60 3.39
C PHE A 622 11.03 -21.66 3.65
N ARG A 623 9.87 -21.57 2.98
CA ARG A 623 8.76 -22.51 3.18
C ARG A 623 9.13 -23.95 2.82
N LEU A 624 9.89 -24.11 1.73
CA LEU A 624 10.42 -25.41 1.30
C LEU A 624 11.31 -26.03 2.38
N ARG A 625 12.32 -25.30 2.85
CA ARG A 625 13.26 -25.77 3.88
C ARG A 625 12.55 -26.02 5.20
N PHE A 626 11.58 -25.19 5.54
CA PHE A 626 10.74 -25.37 6.71
C PHE A 626 9.94 -26.68 6.65
N ALA A 627 9.35 -26.99 5.50
CA ALA A 627 8.62 -28.25 5.29
C ALA A 627 9.54 -29.49 5.31
N GLN A 628 10.80 -29.33 4.91
CA GLN A 628 11.84 -30.38 5.05
C GLN A 628 12.36 -30.56 6.49
N GLU A 629 11.82 -29.82 7.46
CA GLU A 629 12.34 -29.74 8.84
C GLU A 629 13.79 -29.21 8.92
N ASP A 630 14.32 -28.63 7.84
CA ASP A 630 15.63 -27.96 7.79
C ASP A 630 15.52 -26.53 8.33
N ARG A 631 15.41 -26.41 9.66
CA ARG A 631 15.25 -25.12 10.35
C ARG A 631 16.39 -24.13 10.07
N GLN A 632 17.62 -24.63 9.94
CA GLN A 632 18.79 -23.79 9.66
C GLN A 632 18.75 -23.28 8.22
N GLY A 633 18.49 -24.16 7.24
CA GLY A 633 18.35 -23.75 5.84
C GLY A 633 17.16 -22.80 5.62
N ALA A 634 16.06 -22.99 6.36
CA ALA A 634 14.93 -22.07 6.34
C ALA A 634 15.34 -20.69 6.88
N PHE A 635 15.99 -20.63 8.03
CA PHE A 635 16.53 -19.37 8.58
C PHE A 635 17.46 -18.66 7.59
N GLU A 636 18.38 -19.39 6.94
CA GLU A 636 19.30 -18.83 5.95
C GLU A 636 18.57 -18.28 4.72
N ALA A 637 17.56 -18.99 4.21
CA ALA A 637 16.74 -18.52 3.09
C ALA A 637 15.98 -17.22 3.45
N ALA A 638 15.34 -17.17 4.61
CA ALA A 638 14.67 -15.94 5.06
C ALA A 638 15.65 -14.78 5.28
N MET A 639 16.85 -15.04 5.84
CA MET A 639 17.87 -14.01 6.01
C MET A 639 18.42 -13.50 4.69
N ASN A 640 18.50 -14.33 3.64
CA ASN A 640 18.85 -13.85 2.30
C ASN A 640 17.83 -12.82 1.78
N GLY A 641 16.53 -13.13 1.91
CA GLY A 641 15.45 -12.22 1.58
C GLY A 641 15.49 -10.93 2.43
N ALA A 642 15.64 -11.06 3.75
CA ALA A 642 15.72 -9.92 4.67
C ALA A 642 16.91 -9.01 4.33
N ASN A 643 18.07 -9.59 4.02
CA ASN A 643 19.24 -8.84 3.59
C ASN A 643 19.00 -8.12 2.26
N ARG A 644 18.25 -8.72 1.31
CA ARG A 644 17.86 -8.04 0.06
C ARG A 644 16.95 -6.85 0.36
N ALA A 645 15.88 -7.06 1.13
CA ALA A 645 14.92 -6.02 1.50
C ALA A 645 15.62 -4.84 2.21
N ALA A 646 16.48 -5.14 3.19
CA ALA A 646 17.25 -4.13 3.90
C ALA A 646 18.20 -3.34 2.98
N ARG A 647 18.90 -4.01 2.04
CA ARG A 647 19.78 -3.32 1.07
C ARG A 647 19.03 -2.33 0.20
N VAL A 648 17.80 -2.66 -0.17
CA VAL A 648 16.96 -1.80 -1.01
C VAL A 648 16.08 -0.83 -0.20
N GLN A 649 16.21 -0.83 1.13
CA GLN A 649 15.41 -0.03 2.08
C GLN A 649 13.90 -0.30 2.01
N ASP A 650 13.53 -1.52 1.67
CA ASP A 650 12.15 -1.98 1.64
C ASP A 650 11.72 -2.46 3.04
N VAL A 651 11.22 -1.52 3.85
CA VAL A 651 10.82 -1.79 5.24
C VAL A 651 9.55 -2.65 5.31
N THR A 652 8.65 -2.53 4.32
CA THR A 652 7.40 -3.29 4.27
C THR A 652 7.68 -4.77 4.03
N GLU A 653 8.49 -5.08 3.01
CA GLU A 653 8.88 -6.45 2.73
C GLU A 653 9.77 -7.02 3.83
N LEU A 654 10.68 -6.21 4.39
CA LEU A 654 11.49 -6.63 5.54
C LEU A 654 10.61 -7.04 6.74
N ALA A 655 9.58 -6.25 7.06
CA ALA A 655 8.63 -6.60 8.12
C ALA A 655 7.87 -7.89 7.80
N SER A 656 7.46 -8.09 6.54
CA SER A 656 6.79 -9.32 6.08
C SER A 656 7.67 -10.57 6.28
N ILE A 657 8.94 -10.50 5.89
CA ILE A 657 9.91 -11.61 6.03
C ILE A 657 10.12 -11.97 7.49
N PHE A 658 10.31 -10.98 8.37
CA PHE A 658 10.46 -11.26 9.81
C PHE A 658 9.18 -11.79 10.46
N LYS A 659 7.99 -11.39 9.99
CA LYS A 659 6.71 -12.01 10.39
C LYS A 659 6.66 -13.49 9.98
N MET A 660 7.12 -13.81 8.77
CA MET A 660 7.20 -15.20 8.29
C MET A 660 8.17 -16.06 9.13
N MET A 661 9.32 -15.50 9.52
CA MET A 661 10.31 -16.18 10.36
C MET A 661 9.78 -16.59 11.74
N LEU A 662 8.67 -16.01 12.22
CA LEU A 662 8.06 -16.43 13.49
C LEU A 662 7.69 -17.91 13.50
N GLN A 663 7.35 -18.50 12.35
CA GLN A 663 7.05 -19.93 12.21
C GLN A 663 8.21 -20.81 12.68
N LEU A 664 9.46 -20.32 12.59
CA LEU A 664 10.63 -21.05 13.07
C LEU A 664 10.60 -21.28 14.58
N TYR A 665 9.92 -20.41 15.34
CA TYR A 665 9.99 -20.36 16.80
C TYR A 665 8.68 -20.73 17.49
N VAL A 666 7.67 -21.16 16.72
CA VAL A 666 6.43 -21.74 17.24
C VAL A 666 6.58 -23.26 17.32
N ASN A 667 6.11 -23.87 18.41
CA ASN A 667 6.07 -25.33 18.61
C ASN A 667 7.41 -26.04 18.37
N VAL A 668 8.48 -25.49 18.95
CA VAL A 668 9.86 -25.99 18.79
C VAL A 668 10.04 -27.30 19.57
N SER A 669 10.65 -28.31 18.94
CA SER A 669 10.95 -29.58 19.60
C SER A 669 12.18 -29.47 20.53
N PRO A 670 12.31 -30.34 21.54
CA PRO A 670 13.54 -30.41 22.34
C PRO A 670 14.80 -30.69 21.49
N GLU A 671 14.65 -31.41 20.38
CA GLU A 671 15.73 -31.71 19.45
C GLU A 671 16.20 -30.45 18.71
N ASP A 672 15.26 -29.64 18.19
CA ASP A 672 15.57 -28.34 17.57
C ASP A 672 16.22 -27.37 18.55
N MET A 673 15.78 -27.37 19.81
CA MET A 673 16.37 -26.54 20.86
C MET A 673 17.86 -26.85 21.12
N SER A 674 18.32 -28.06 20.76
CA SER A 674 19.72 -28.46 20.87
C SER A 674 20.63 -27.87 19.78
N ILE A 675 20.05 -27.31 18.70
CA ILE A 675 20.79 -26.65 17.61
C ILE A 675 21.27 -25.28 18.08
N ALA A 676 22.54 -25.20 18.52
CA ALA A 676 23.11 -24.01 19.16
C ALA A 676 23.01 -22.72 18.31
N THR A 677 23.14 -22.83 16.99
CA THR A 677 23.03 -21.67 16.07
C THR A 677 21.61 -21.13 16.01
N TYR A 678 20.62 -22.02 15.85
CA TYR A 678 19.20 -21.70 15.83
C TYR A 678 18.75 -21.02 17.14
N THR A 679 19.08 -21.62 18.28
CA THR A 679 18.72 -21.08 19.61
C THR A 679 19.40 -19.74 19.89
N ARG A 680 20.65 -19.54 19.43
CA ARG A 680 21.36 -18.25 19.55
C ARG A 680 20.69 -17.13 18.74
N ASN A 681 20.12 -17.46 17.59
CA ASN A 681 19.50 -16.48 16.69
C ASN A 681 18.04 -16.15 17.05
N ALA A 682 17.38 -16.93 17.92
CA ALA A 682 15.99 -16.71 18.31
C ALA A 682 15.74 -15.31 18.90
N ALA A 683 16.51 -14.93 19.94
CA ALA A 683 16.35 -13.65 20.62
C ALA A 683 16.51 -12.42 19.69
N PRO A 684 17.60 -12.29 18.91
CA PRO A 684 17.74 -11.15 17.99
C PRO A 684 16.67 -11.16 16.88
N THR A 685 16.27 -12.33 16.37
CA THR A 685 15.23 -12.42 15.33
C THR A 685 13.87 -11.95 15.83
N LEU A 686 13.45 -12.43 17.01
CA LEU A 686 12.17 -12.05 17.62
C LEU A 686 12.16 -10.56 18.02
N ALA A 687 13.29 -10.03 18.49
CA ALA A 687 13.41 -8.60 18.81
C ALA A 687 13.30 -7.72 17.55
N GLU A 688 13.97 -8.09 16.45
CA GLU A 688 13.86 -7.34 15.20
C GLU A 688 12.47 -7.48 14.57
N ALA A 689 11.86 -8.68 14.62
CA ALA A 689 10.47 -8.88 14.20
C ALA A 689 9.53 -7.95 14.96
N LEU A 690 9.65 -7.89 16.29
CA LEU A 690 8.82 -7.02 17.13
C LEU A 690 8.96 -5.55 16.72
N LYS A 691 10.20 -5.07 16.57
CA LYS A 691 10.50 -3.71 16.11
C LYS A 691 9.87 -3.44 14.75
N LEU A 692 10.04 -4.33 13.77
CA LEU A 692 9.49 -4.14 12.43
C LEU A 692 7.97 -4.14 12.40
N GLN A 693 7.29 -4.99 13.18
CA GLN A 693 5.82 -5.00 13.24
C GLN A 693 5.24 -3.74 13.89
N PHE A 694 5.90 -3.21 14.93
CA PHE A 694 5.59 -1.87 15.44
C PHE A 694 5.81 -0.79 14.37
N GLY A 695 6.89 -0.89 13.61
CA GLY A 695 7.19 -0.04 12.45
C GLY A 695 6.05 -0.07 11.42
N ALA A 696 5.54 -1.24 11.10
CA ALA A 696 4.46 -1.44 10.14
C ALA A 696 3.06 -1.03 10.64
N ASN A 697 2.94 -0.58 11.91
CA ASN A 697 1.64 -0.36 12.58
C ASN A 697 0.72 -1.60 12.52
N ASP A 698 1.30 -2.80 12.55
CA ASP A 698 0.60 -4.08 12.50
C ASP A 698 0.53 -4.67 13.91
N LEU A 699 -0.42 -4.16 14.71
CA LEU A 699 -0.56 -4.58 16.10
C LEU A 699 -0.99 -6.06 16.24
N GLY A 700 -1.65 -6.62 15.22
CA GLY A 700 -1.97 -8.04 15.18
C GLY A 700 -0.71 -8.89 15.07
N ALA A 701 0.21 -8.50 14.18
CA ALA A 701 1.52 -9.13 14.09
C ALA A 701 2.38 -8.87 15.34
N VAL A 702 2.29 -7.70 15.99
CA VAL A 702 2.96 -7.45 17.29
C VAL A 702 2.48 -8.44 18.36
N ALA A 703 1.16 -8.65 18.47
CA ALA A 703 0.59 -9.62 19.40
C ALA A 703 1.12 -11.04 19.12
N GLU A 704 1.19 -11.41 17.84
CA GLU A 704 1.74 -12.68 17.39
C GLU A 704 3.22 -12.84 17.76
N VAL A 705 4.06 -11.82 17.54
CA VAL A 705 5.48 -11.86 17.94
C VAL A 705 5.62 -12.06 19.46
N PHE A 706 4.82 -11.37 20.28
CA PHE A 706 4.84 -11.56 21.73
C PHE A 706 4.41 -12.97 22.13
N TYR A 707 3.36 -13.51 21.50
CA TYR A 707 2.91 -14.87 21.74
C TYR A 707 4.00 -15.89 21.40
N VAL A 708 4.60 -15.79 20.22
CA VAL A 708 5.68 -16.67 19.75
C VAL A 708 6.88 -16.58 20.70
N SER A 709 7.28 -15.36 21.08
CA SER A 709 8.39 -15.13 22.01
C SER A 709 8.12 -15.75 23.38
N GLY A 710 6.90 -15.58 23.90
CA GLY A 710 6.49 -16.15 25.17
C GLY A 710 6.42 -17.68 25.14
N ALA A 711 5.84 -18.25 24.09
CA ALA A 711 5.78 -19.70 23.88
C ALA A 711 7.19 -20.31 23.75
N PHE A 712 8.10 -19.64 23.03
CA PHE A 712 9.49 -20.06 22.94
C PHE A 712 10.20 -20.02 24.31
N ARG A 713 10.00 -18.94 25.08
CA ARG A 713 10.57 -18.79 26.42
C ARG A 713 10.01 -19.76 27.44
N ALA A 714 8.78 -20.23 27.27
CA ALA A 714 8.13 -21.17 28.20
C ALA A 714 8.93 -22.45 28.43
N MET A 715 9.85 -22.82 27.52
CA MET A 715 10.73 -23.98 27.67
C MET A 715 11.95 -23.73 28.56
N SER A 716 12.31 -22.47 28.86
CA SER A 716 13.57 -22.11 29.52
C SER A 716 13.42 -21.10 30.66
N ASP A 717 12.50 -20.13 30.54
CA ASP A 717 12.23 -19.09 31.54
C ASP A 717 10.71 -18.83 31.63
N HIS A 718 10.08 -19.46 32.62
CA HIS A 718 8.63 -19.35 32.82
C HIS A 718 8.19 -17.92 33.22
N ASN A 719 9.04 -17.14 33.89
CA ASN A 719 8.69 -15.80 34.35
C ASN A 719 8.71 -14.82 33.17
N GLU A 720 9.76 -14.87 32.36
CA GLU A 720 9.84 -14.06 31.13
C GLU A 720 8.73 -14.46 30.16
N ALA A 721 8.46 -15.77 30.01
CA ALA A 721 7.36 -16.28 29.19
C ALA A 721 6.01 -15.70 29.62
N ALA A 722 5.72 -15.70 30.92
CA ALA A 722 4.46 -15.15 31.42
C ALA A 722 4.30 -13.66 31.09
N VAL A 723 5.36 -12.86 31.24
CA VAL A 723 5.35 -11.43 30.89
C VAL A 723 5.08 -11.21 29.40
N LEU A 724 5.74 -11.97 28.53
CA LEU A 724 5.57 -11.87 27.08
C LEU A 724 4.16 -12.30 26.64
N LEU A 725 3.64 -13.40 27.19
CA LEU A 725 2.28 -13.88 26.90
C LEU A 725 1.21 -12.90 27.39
N SER A 726 1.41 -12.25 28.54
CA SER A 726 0.50 -11.18 28.99
C SER A 726 0.49 -10.01 28.01
N LYS A 727 1.66 -9.56 27.53
CA LYS A 727 1.73 -8.53 26.48
C LYS A 727 1.04 -8.98 25.19
N ALA A 728 1.17 -10.25 24.81
CA ALA A 728 0.48 -10.79 23.64
C ALA A 728 -1.04 -10.64 23.77
N VAL A 729 -1.60 -10.93 24.96
CA VAL A 729 -3.02 -10.72 25.25
C VAL A 729 -3.39 -9.25 25.15
N ASP A 730 -2.63 -8.35 25.78
CA ASP A 730 -2.92 -6.91 25.77
C ASP A 730 -3.01 -6.35 24.34
N TYR A 731 -2.06 -6.71 23.48
CA TYR A 731 -2.04 -6.30 22.07
C TYR A 731 -3.11 -7.00 21.25
N ALA A 732 -3.31 -8.30 21.46
CA ALA A 732 -4.33 -9.06 20.75
C ALA A 732 -5.74 -8.49 21.00
N LEU A 733 -6.03 -8.08 22.23
CA LEU A 733 -7.31 -7.45 22.57
C LEU A 733 -7.48 -6.09 21.86
N GLN A 734 -6.43 -5.27 21.77
CA GLN A 734 -6.51 -3.97 21.07
C GLN A 734 -6.92 -4.08 19.60
N VAL A 735 -6.62 -5.20 18.94
CA VAL A 735 -6.99 -5.45 17.53
C VAL A 735 -7.89 -6.66 17.33
N VAL A 736 -8.60 -7.09 18.37
CA VAL A 736 -9.64 -8.14 18.24
C VAL A 736 -9.07 -9.48 17.72
N ARG A 737 -7.77 -9.76 17.92
CA ARG A 737 -7.11 -11.04 17.61
C ARG A 737 -7.35 -12.06 18.73
N PHE A 738 -8.62 -12.38 18.97
CA PHE A 738 -9.02 -13.26 20.05
C PHE A 738 -8.45 -14.68 19.94
N ASP A 739 -8.04 -15.09 18.75
CA ASP A 739 -7.27 -16.31 18.51
C ASP A 739 -5.92 -16.28 19.27
N ILE A 740 -5.14 -15.21 19.11
CA ILE A 740 -3.85 -15.03 19.79
C ILE A 740 -4.05 -14.86 21.29
N ALA A 741 -5.08 -14.11 21.71
CA ALA A 741 -5.41 -13.96 23.13
C ALA A 741 -5.76 -15.31 23.77
N THR A 742 -6.56 -16.14 23.08
CA THR A 742 -6.90 -17.51 23.52
C THR A 742 -5.66 -18.37 23.70
N MET A 743 -4.82 -18.44 22.66
CA MET A 743 -3.61 -19.26 22.69
C MET A 743 -2.64 -18.80 23.78
N SER A 744 -2.47 -17.49 23.96
CA SER A 744 -1.63 -16.93 25.01
C SER A 744 -2.12 -17.30 26.41
N GLN A 745 -3.44 -17.23 26.65
CA GLN A 745 -4.04 -17.65 27.92
C GLN A 745 -3.93 -19.16 28.15
N LEU A 746 -4.03 -19.99 27.11
CA LEU A 746 -3.80 -21.44 27.23
C LEU A 746 -2.35 -21.74 27.63
N THR A 747 -1.38 -21.07 27.03
CA THR A 747 0.04 -21.23 27.40
C THR A 747 0.29 -20.75 28.83
N LEU A 748 -0.29 -19.61 29.23
CA LEU A 748 -0.23 -19.12 30.61
C LEU A 748 -0.85 -20.11 31.61
N ALA A 749 -1.99 -20.73 31.27
CA ALA A 749 -2.58 -21.78 32.08
C ALA A 749 -1.59 -22.93 32.26
N MET A 750 -0.91 -23.36 31.20
CA MET A 750 0.06 -24.45 31.28
C MET A 750 1.27 -24.14 32.14
N LEU A 751 1.78 -22.90 32.10
CA LEU A 751 2.83 -22.44 33.01
C LEU A 751 2.38 -22.48 34.48
N HIS A 752 1.10 -22.20 34.75
CA HIS A 752 0.51 -22.18 36.08
C HIS A 752 -0.24 -23.48 36.45
N ARG A 753 0.00 -24.61 35.77
CA ARG A 753 -0.73 -25.87 36.03
C ARG A 753 -0.67 -26.34 37.50
N ARG A 754 0.36 -25.93 38.25
CA ARG A 754 0.53 -26.27 39.67
C ARG A 754 -0.19 -25.31 40.64
N ASP A 755 -0.72 -24.19 40.14
CA ASP A 755 -1.57 -23.26 40.88
C ASP A 755 -3.01 -23.40 40.34
N PRO A 756 -3.89 -24.15 41.05
CA PRO A 756 -5.24 -24.42 40.57
C PRO A 756 -6.09 -23.16 40.34
N THR A 757 -5.85 -22.10 41.12
CA THR A 757 -6.59 -20.85 41.00
C THR A 757 -6.15 -20.07 39.77
N ALA A 758 -4.83 -19.89 39.59
CA ALA A 758 -4.30 -19.23 38.39
C ALA A 758 -4.63 -20.02 37.12
N PHE A 759 -4.50 -21.36 37.15
CA PHE A 759 -4.89 -22.24 36.06
C PHE A 759 -6.36 -22.05 35.66
N ALA A 760 -7.28 -22.10 36.62
CA ALA A 760 -8.70 -21.93 36.36
C ALA A 760 -9.03 -20.55 35.78
N ASN A 761 -8.37 -19.49 36.28
CA ASN A 761 -8.56 -18.13 35.77
C ASN A 761 -8.13 -18.00 34.30
N HIS A 762 -6.94 -18.51 33.96
CA HIS A 762 -6.44 -18.48 32.59
C HIS A 762 -7.31 -19.30 31.62
N ILE A 763 -7.76 -20.48 32.04
CA ILE A 763 -8.70 -21.30 31.24
C ILE A 763 -10.04 -20.57 31.04
N GLY A 764 -10.55 -19.89 32.08
CA GLY A 764 -11.77 -19.07 31.97
C GLY A 764 -11.65 -17.97 30.93
N LEU A 765 -10.55 -17.22 30.96
CA LEU A 765 -10.25 -16.18 29.97
C LEU A 765 -10.05 -16.75 28.57
N ALA A 766 -9.28 -17.86 28.44
CA ALA A 766 -9.08 -18.53 27.15
C ALA A 766 -10.41 -18.97 26.52
N ARG A 767 -11.32 -19.52 27.33
CA ARG A 767 -12.65 -19.92 26.87
C ARG A 767 -13.45 -18.73 26.37
N GLU A 768 -13.38 -17.61 27.09
CA GLU A 768 -14.11 -16.40 26.68
C GLU A 768 -13.55 -15.84 25.37
N PHE A 769 -12.23 -15.73 25.22
CA PHE A 769 -11.63 -15.29 23.96
C PHE A 769 -11.93 -16.26 22.81
N ALA A 770 -11.93 -17.58 23.05
CA ALA A 770 -12.30 -18.55 22.03
C ALA A 770 -13.78 -18.43 21.60
N ARG A 771 -14.66 -18.01 22.52
CA ARG A 771 -16.06 -17.71 22.19
C ARG A 771 -16.16 -16.43 21.36
N LEU A 772 -15.38 -15.41 21.70
CA LEU A 772 -15.35 -14.13 20.98
C LEU A 772 -14.73 -14.24 19.59
N SER A 773 -13.77 -15.14 19.38
CA SER A 773 -13.18 -15.38 18.04
C SER A 773 -14.18 -16.01 17.07
N GLY A 774 -15.23 -16.66 17.58
CA GLY A 774 -16.19 -17.39 16.76
C GLY A 774 -15.64 -18.69 16.15
N ASP A 775 -14.43 -19.13 16.52
CA ASP A 775 -13.80 -20.35 16.02
C ASP A 775 -14.13 -21.56 16.92
N PRO A 776 -14.96 -22.51 16.47
CA PRO A 776 -15.31 -23.68 17.27
C PRO A 776 -14.11 -24.57 17.60
N SER A 777 -13.08 -24.60 16.73
CA SER A 777 -11.90 -25.45 16.91
C SER A 777 -11.03 -24.98 18.07
N LEU A 778 -10.91 -23.66 18.25
CA LEU A 778 -10.23 -23.06 19.40
C LEU A 778 -10.98 -23.36 20.70
N LEU A 779 -12.30 -23.21 20.71
CA LEU A 779 -13.12 -23.51 21.89
C LEU A 779 -13.00 -24.99 22.29
N GLN A 780 -13.03 -25.91 21.33
CA GLN A 780 -12.81 -27.33 21.59
C GLN A 780 -11.41 -27.61 22.13
N THR A 781 -10.40 -26.87 21.67
CA THR A 781 -9.03 -26.98 22.20
C THR A 781 -8.95 -26.56 23.66
N VAL A 782 -9.61 -25.46 24.05
CA VAL A 782 -9.71 -25.04 25.45
C VAL A 782 -10.37 -26.12 26.31
N ILE A 783 -11.48 -26.70 25.84
CA ILE A 783 -12.20 -27.77 26.55
C ILE A 783 -11.30 -28.99 26.75
N ARG A 784 -10.62 -29.46 25.70
CA ARG A 784 -9.71 -30.62 25.79
C ARG A 784 -8.58 -30.41 26.79
N ILE A 785 -7.95 -29.23 26.80
CA ILE A 785 -6.87 -28.93 27.76
C ILE A 785 -7.40 -28.93 29.19
N GLN A 786 -8.59 -28.37 29.41
CA GLN A 786 -9.22 -28.38 30.73
C GLN A 786 -9.56 -29.80 31.20
N GLU A 787 -10.11 -30.64 30.34
CA GLU A 787 -10.45 -32.04 30.64
C GLU A 787 -9.18 -32.89 30.88
N GLY A 788 -8.17 -32.76 30.02
CA GLY A 788 -6.90 -33.48 30.14
C GLY A 788 -6.07 -33.07 31.37
N ALA A 789 -6.19 -31.81 31.82
CA ALA A 789 -5.57 -31.35 33.07
C ALA A 789 -6.33 -31.81 34.32
N SER A 790 -7.61 -32.17 34.18
CA SER A 790 -8.48 -32.70 35.25
C SER A 790 -8.29 -34.21 35.50
N ALA A 791 -7.56 -34.91 34.63
CA ALA A 791 -7.17 -36.30 34.87
C ALA A 791 -6.08 -36.36 35.96
N PRO A 792 -6.21 -37.24 36.99
CA PRO A 792 -5.16 -37.41 37.99
C PRO A 792 -3.86 -37.85 37.30
N PRO A 793 -2.68 -37.39 37.75
CA PRO A 793 -1.42 -37.84 37.18
C PRO A 793 -1.35 -39.38 37.25
N PRO A 794 -0.78 -40.06 36.24
CA PRO A 794 -0.60 -41.49 36.31
C PRO A 794 0.17 -41.81 37.59
N ARG A 795 -0.38 -42.72 38.41
CA ARG A 795 0.37 -43.23 39.57
C ARG A 795 1.65 -43.86 39.03
N HIS A 796 2.79 -43.38 39.49
CA HIS A 796 4.07 -44.08 39.34
C HIS A 796 4.02 -45.39 40.14
N ASP A 797 3.30 -46.38 39.62
CA ASP A 797 3.29 -47.76 40.10
C ASP A 797 3.04 -48.66 38.89
N THR A 798 3.96 -48.65 37.93
CA THR A 798 4.50 -49.82 37.20
C THR A 798 5.36 -49.33 36.03
N LEU A 799 6.61 -49.80 36.04
CA LEU A 799 7.59 -49.71 34.96
C LEU A 799 7.10 -50.41 33.69
#